data_AF-A0A3T0D268-F1
#
_entry.id   AF-A0A3T0D268-F1
#
_cell.length_a   1.000
_cell.length_b   1.000
_cell.length_c   1.000
_cell.angle_alpha   90.00
_cell.angle_beta   90.00
_cell.angle_gamma   90.00
#
_symmetry.space_group_name_H-M   'P 1'
#
loop_
_entity.id
_entity.type
_entity.pdbx_description
1 polymer ?
#
loop_
_entity_poly.entity_id
_entity_poly.type
_entity_poly.pdbx_seq_one_letter_code
_entity_poly.pdbx_strand_id
1 'polypeptide(L)'
;MIEAVAELGRFVLEGKSKSVSQEGSSSDVLSNNLSSFLSRIESEKILFILLNQNQGKFEYCGLELQDPMESRTQFYLFSQGAKGGGTNFSPTCTLVKPKATKNMSEAQIKDNIKSQVEKTFQQKVENWFSNKAQPLAKKFSKLKILTQSDADFIEKITQAIKEQRKRIIDDISQTIYDIELKKGNSILLSFLINGKYIGEYEIFKLFLLELIKEKNQRSSSQDKTCSLCKQKRENVSGMVNVFKFYTIDKPGFIKGGFSPENAWKNFPVCSSCQTHLSEGRKYLEQNLQFKFYNFRYLLIPKFTLGFDSEYAEILDILEKTQKDIRLGERKLEHITDDENEILEIVSEFNDSMSVTFLFLTTQMGAERIVLLIEDVFPSHLKNIFDAKRHTEKKFRKLFDNPDIDFTFQQIKHFFSKSNRLRKKPDLDSYFLEITESIFKKKPIDFDFLLSHFCRRLQDDIVNSDLSAFYVSCSYAMEVLEFLSKLNILKLKGDEMNMPFETPFDEILNEFPVASANPAVKGIILVGALCDMLLRIQSAGLKKAPGRMPPFAKNLKGLRLKQADIISLLPKIENKLMEYSAFGKAKKLVAATASELLLKAPADWKLSSDEVSFYFACGMNLGQKIRDLAKKLTNDTEEAEDEE
;
A
#
# COMPACT_ATOMS: atom_id res chain seq x y z
N MET A 1 -18.36 1.58 4.11
CA MET A 1 -17.35 2.35 3.33
C MET A 1 -17.90 3.39 2.32
N ILE A 2 -18.56 3.03 1.21
CA ILE A 2 -18.86 3.98 0.09
C ILE A 2 -19.70 5.21 0.52
N GLU A 3 -20.65 5.02 1.42
CA GLU A 3 -21.48 6.12 1.97
C GLU A 3 -20.62 7.18 2.67
N ALA A 4 -19.63 6.77 3.46
CA ALA A 4 -18.70 7.68 4.14
C ALA A 4 -17.84 8.48 3.16
N VAL A 5 -17.43 7.88 2.03
CA VAL A 5 -16.73 8.60 0.97
C VAL A 5 -17.63 9.66 0.33
N ALA A 6 -18.89 9.33 0.05
CA ALA A 6 -19.83 10.30 -0.49
C ALA A 6 -20.15 11.41 0.52
N GLU A 7 -20.28 11.10 1.80
CA GLU A 7 -20.47 12.09 2.86
C GLU A 7 -19.29 13.06 2.95
N LEU A 8 -18.06 12.53 2.97
CA LEU A 8 -16.84 13.33 2.93
C LEU A 8 -16.83 14.31 1.74
N GLY A 9 -17.16 13.83 0.54
CA GLY A 9 -17.18 14.71 -0.64
C GLY A 9 -18.28 15.77 -0.60
N ARG A 10 -19.42 15.50 0.05
CA ARG A 10 -20.45 16.53 0.31
C ARG A 10 -19.86 17.65 1.17
N PHE A 11 -19.20 17.31 2.27
CA PHE A 11 -18.59 18.31 3.17
C PHE A 11 -17.48 19.12 2.51
N VAL A 12 -16.64 18.48 1.69
CA VAL A 12 -15.59 19.17 0.92
C VAL A 12 -16.19 20.20 -0.05
N LEU A 13 -17.33 19.88 -0.67
CA LEU A 13 -18.04 20.81 -1.57
C LEU A 13 -18.69 21.97 -0.81
N GLU A 14 -19.33 21.68 0.31
CA GLU A 14 -19.98 22.69 1.15
C GLU A 14 -18.95 23.65 1.78
N GLY A 15 -17.78 23.14 2.22
CA GLY A 15 -16.68 23.96 2.71
C GLY A 15 -16.12 24.93 1.67
N LYS A 16 -15.92 24.46 0.42
CA LYS A 16 -15.52 25.32 -0.71
C LYS A 16 -16.55 26.41 -1.01
N SER A 17 -17.84 26.14 -0.82
CA SER A 17 -18.89 27.15 -1.06
C SER A 17 -18.86 28.31 -0.05
N LYS A 18 -18.36 28.08 1.17
CA LYS A 18 -18.17 29.13 2.19
C LYS A 18 -16.92 29.99 1.96
N SER A 19 -15.88 29.46 1.32
CA SER A 19 -14.68 30.24 0.96
C SER A 19 -14.83 31.05 -0.33
N VAL A 20 -15.83 30.73 -1.17
CA VAL A 20 -16.06 31.33 -2.50
C VAL A 20 -17.08 32.49 -2.46
N SER A 21 -17.50 32.97 -1.29
CA SER A 21 -18.32 34.19 -1.18
C SER A 21 -17.56 35.51 -1.47
N GLN A 22 -16.38 35.44 -2.08
CA GLN A 22 -15.81 36.52 -2.88
C GLN A 22 -15.42 35.97 -4.26
N GLU A 23 -16.21 36.40 -5.25
CA GLU A 23 -15.95 36.34 -6.70
C GLU A 23 -15.81 34.94 -7.35
N GLY A 24 -16.89 34.47 -7.98
CA GLY A 24 -16.83 33.36 -8.93
C GLY A 24 -18.19 32.96 -9.51
N SER A 25 -18.40 33.23 -10.79
CA SER A 25 -19.62 32.90 -11.55
C SER A 25 -19.90 31.38 -11.65
N SER A 26 -21.10 31.02 -12.10
CA SER A 26 -21.61 29.65 -12.28
C SER A 26 -20.79 28.69 -13.17
N SER A 27 -19.61 29.09 -13.64
CA SER A 27 -18.65 28.28 -14.41
C SER A 27 -17.86 27.27 -13.56
N ASP A 28 -17.69 27.50 -12.26
CA ASP A 28 -16.81 26.69 -11.40
C ASP A 28 -17.39 25.34 -10.95
N VAL A 29 -18.69 25.12 -11.15
CA VAL A 29 -19.35 23.83 -10.85
C VAL A 29 -19.11 22.80 -11.98
N LEU A 30 -18.88 23.27 -13.21
CA LEU A 30 -18.62 22.43 -14.38
C LEU A 30 -17.14 22.02 -14.49
N SER A 31 -16.20 22.88 -14.08
CA SER A 31 -14.76 22.62 -14.12
C SER A 31 -14.35 21.52 -13.13
N ASN A 32 -14.93 21.49 -11.94
CA ASN A 32 -14.56 20.53 -10.89
C ASN A 32 -14.92 19.07 -11.22
N ASN A 33 -16.03 18.82 -11.93
CA ASN A 33 -16.44 17.47 -12.33
C ASN A 33 -15.65 16.90 -13.52
N LEU A 34 -15.06 17.74 -14.37
CA LEU A 34 -14.40 17.30 -15.61
C LEU A 34 -13.24 16.34 -15.34
N SER A 35 -12.46 16.63 -14.30
CA SER A 35 -11.27 15.86 -13.90
C SER A 35 -11.56 14.37 -13.63
N SER A 36 -12.73 14.06 -13.04
CA SER A 36 -13.14 12.68 -12.73
C SER A 36 -13.38 11.82 -13.98
N PHE A 37 -13.60 12.45 -15.13
CA PHE A 37 -13.87 11.78 -16.40
C PHE A 37 -12.64 11.70 -17.31
N LEU A 38 -11.53 12.31 -16.92
CA LEU A 38 -10.28 12.26 -17.66
C LEU A 38 -9.53 10.96 -17.35
N SER A 39 -8.96 10.39 -18.39
CA SER A 39 -8.13 9.21 -18.31
C SER A 39 -6.71 9.60 -17.92
N ARG A 40 -6.08 8.76 -17.08
CA ARG A 40 -4.67 8.95 -16.72
C ARG A 40 -3.80 8.89 -17.97
N ILE A 41 -2.85 9.80 -18.07
CA ILE A 41 -1.87 9.83 -19.15
C ILE A 41 -0.70 8.94 -18.74
N GLU A 42 -0.53 7.82 -19.46
CA GLU A 42 0.56 6.85 -19.23
C GLU A 42 1.70 7.01 -20.25
N SER A 43 1.48 7.78 -21.31
CA SER A 43 2.45 8.03 -22.38
C SER A 43 3.56 8.96 -21.91
N GLU A 44 4.79 8.71 -22.33
CA GLU A 44 5.96 9.53 -21.98
C GLU A 44 5.94 10.92 -22.64
N LYS A 45 5.29 11.03 -23.80
CA LYS A 45 5.23 12.24 -24.63
C LYS A 45 3.82 12.53 -25.10
N ILE A 46 3.56 13.80 -25.41
CA ILE A 46 2.34 14.26 -26.09
C ILE A 46 2.74 14.92 -27.42
N LEU A 47 2.08 14.53 -28.50
CA LEU A 47 2.22 15.12 -29.82
C LEU A 47 0.96 15.92 -30.15
N PHE A 48 1.12 17.22 -30.37
CA PHE A 48 0.06 18.15 -30.72
C PHE A 48 0.02 18.38 -32.22
N ILE A 49 -1.17 18.28 -32.80
CA ILE A 49 -1.47 18.72 -34.15
C ILE A 49 -1.81 20.21 -34.08
N LEU A 50 -1.02 21.04 -34.76
CA LEU A 50 -1.18 22.49 -34.75
C LEU A 50 -2.16 22.91 -35.86
N LEU A 51 -3.27 23.54 -35.46
CA LEU A 51 -4.23 24.14 -36.39
C LEU A 51 -4.35 25.64 -36.11
N ASN A 52 -4.06 26.49 -37.08
CA ASN A 52 -4.25 27.94 -36.95
C ASN A 52 -5.25 28.48 -37.96
N GLN A 53 -5.99 29.50 -37.56
CA GLN A 53 -6.98 30.15 -38.39
C GLN A 53 -6.33 31.25 -39.24
N ASN A 54 -6.32 31.07 -40.55
CA ASN A 54 -5.88 32.06 -41.54
C ASN A 54 -7.06 32.41 -42.46
N GLN A 55 -7.38 33.70 -42.58
CA GLN A 55 -8.44 34.20 -43.48
C GLN A 55 -9.79 33.46 -43.36
N GLY A 56 -10.16 33.05 -42.14
CA GLY A 56 -11.44 32.38 -41.88
C GLY A 56 -11.46 30.87 -42.11
N LYS A 57 -10.35 30.24 -42.52
CA LYS A 57 -10.15 28.79 -42.63
C LYS A 57 -9.07 28.30 -41.66
N PHE A 58 -9.16 27.05 -41.21
CA PHE A 58 -8.13 26.43 -40.39
C PHE A 58 -7.10 25.70 -41.27
N GLU A 59 -5.83 25.93 -40.99
CA GLU A 59 -4.69 25.35 -41.68
C GLU A 59 -3.83 24.57 -40.70
N TYR A 60 -3.31 23.43 -41.15
CA TYR A 60 -2.36 22.63 -40.40
C TYR A 60 -0.95 23.22 -40.52
N CYS A 61 -0.37 23.55 -39.37
CA CYS A 61 0.90 24.27 -39.27
C CYS A 61 2.08 23.39 -38.84
N GLY A 62 1.87 22.08 -38.68
CA GLY A 62 2.90 21.14 -38.21
C GLY A 62 2.54 20.47 -36.89
N LEU A 63 3.55 19.91 -36.24
CA LEU A 63 3.43 19.18 -34.99
C LEU A 63 4.28 19.81 -33.89
N GLU A 64 3.83 19.67 -32.66
CA GLU A 64 4.61 20.06 -31.48
C GLU A 64 4.68 18.91 -30.47
N LEU A 65 5.90 18.57 -30.05
CA LEU A 65 6.16 17.52 -29.08
C LEU A 65 6.40 18.14 -27.70
N GLN A 66 5.63 17.71 -26.69
CA GLN A 66 5.79 18.16 -25.30
C GLN A 66 5.84 16.98 -24.34
N ASP A 67 6.36 17.24 -23.14
CA ASP A 67 6.28 16.33 -22.00
C ASP A 67 4.93 16.51 -21.28
N PRO A 68 4.24 15.41 -20.91
CA PRO A 68 2.99 15.50 -20.17
C PRO A 68 3.22 16.09 -18.78
N MET A 69 2.51 17.18 -18.47
CA MET A 69 2.50 17.78 -17.14
C MET A 69 1.22 17.39 -16.40
N GLU A 70 1.35 16.83 -15.20
CA GLU A 70 0.20 16.42 -14.38
C GLU A 70 -0.73 17.60 -14.07
N SER A 71 -0.16 18.79 -13.82
CA SER A 71 -0.91 20.04 -13.61
C SER A 71 -1.70 20.53 -14.84
N ARG A 72 -1.41 20.00 -16.04
CA ARG A 72 -2.08 20.38 -17.30
C ARG A 72 -3.02 19.32 -17.85
N THR A 73 -3.26 18.23 -17.11
CA THR A 73 -4.09 17.09 -17.57
C THR A 73 -5.46 17.51 -18.10
N GLN A 74 -6.09 18.49 -17.47
CA GLN A 74 -7.40 19.03 -17.90
C GLN A 74 -7.38 19.71 -19.27
N PHE A 75 -6.25 20.32 -19.65
CA PHE A 75 -6.11 21.01 -20.93
C PHE A 75 -5.95 20.03 -22.10
N TYR A 76 -5.39 18.85 -21.85
CA TYR A 76 -5.28 17.80 -22.88
C TYR A 76 -6.61 17.09 -23.16
N LEU A 77 -7.57 17.20 -22.23
CA LEU A 77 -8.93 16.67 -22.30
C LEU A 77 -8.98 15.17 -22.70
N PHE A 78 -8.01 14.37 -22.25
CA PHE A 78 -7.96 12.95 -22.62
C PHE A 78 -9.02 12.13 -21.89
N SER A 79 -10.00 11.58 -22.62
CA SER A 79 -11.02 10.69 -22.04
C SER A 79 -11.29 9.49 -22.95
N GLN A 80 -10.89 8.30 -22.49
CA GLN A 80 -10.94 7.06 -23.27
C GLN A 80 -12.36 6.46 -23.34
N GLY A 81 -12.74 5.98 -24.53
CA GLY A 81 -13.97 5.22 -24.75
C GLY A 81 -13.89 3.76 -24.27
N ALA A 82 -14.89 2.94 -24.61
CA ALA A 82 -14.84 1.49 -24.34
C ALA A 82 -13.62 0.81 -25.01
N LYS A 83 -13.01 -0.17 -24.33
CA LYS A 83 -11.87 -0.95 -24.86
C LYS A 83 -12.32 -1.70 -26.14
N GLY A 84 -11.50 -1.65 -27.20
CA GLY A 84 -11.79 -2.37 -28.46
C GLY A 84 -11.73 -1.54 -29.77
N GLY A 85 -11.16 -0.34 -29.75
CA GLY A 85 -10.92 0.45 -30.98
C GLY A 85 -12.02 1.46 -31.36
N GLY A 86 -13.10 1.57 -30.57
CA GLY A 86 -14.15 2.59 -30.79
C GLY A 86 -13.68 4.02 -30.50
N THR A 87 -14.36 5.03 -31.04
CA THR A 87 -14.05 6.45 -30.82
C THR A 87 -14.07 6.84 -29.33
N ASN A 88 -13.14 7.70 -28.92
CA ASN A 88 -13.02 8.19 -27.54
C ASN A 88 -14.13 9.20 -27.18
N PHE A 89 -14.21 9.63 -25.92
CA PHE A 89 -15.10 10.74 -25.53
C PHE A 89 -14.52 12.12 -25.90
N SER A 90 -13.20 12.19 -26.11
CA SER A 90 -12.45 13.35 -26.61
C SER A 90 -11.72 13.02 -27.93
N PRO A 91 -11.28 14.02 -28.71
CA PRO A 91 -10.44 13.76 -29.89
C PRO A 91 -9.01 13.32 -29.51
N THR A 92 -8.59 13.55 -28.27
CA THR A 92 -7.31 13.09 -27.73
C THR A 92 -7.26 11.57 -27.62
N CYS A 93 -6.18 10.95 -28.11
CA CYS A 93 -6.05 9.50 -28.12
C CYS A 93 -4.62 9.00 -27.95
N THR A 94 -4.47 7.77 -27.46
CA THR A 94 -3.17 7.11 -27.37
C THR A 94 -2.84 6.43 -28.69
N LEU A 95 -1.67 6.73 -29.23
CA LEU A 95 -1.09 6.09 -30.41
C LEU A 95 0.07 5.19 -29.97
N VAL A 96 0.01 3.91 -30.33
CA VAL A 96 1.03 2.91 -29.98
C VAL A 96 2.04 2.79 -31.11
N LYS A 97 3.33 2.99 -30.82
CA LYS A 97 4.45 2.73 -31.74
C LYS A 97 4.61 1.21 -31.90
N PRO A 98 4.43 0.65 -33.11
CA PRO A 98 4.64 -0.77 -33.37
C PRO A 98 6.06 -1.21 -32.96
N LYS A 99 6.19 -2.43 -32.42
CA LYS A 99 7.50 -2.98 -32.08
C LYS A 99 8.26 -3.36 -33.35
N ALA A 100 9.46 -2.83 -33.54
CA ALA A 100 10.38 -3.33 -34.55
C ALA A 100 10.94 -4.69 -34.12
N THR A 101 10.97 -5.65 -35.03
CA THR A 101 11.67 -6.94 -34.82
C THR A 101 13.02 -6.90 -35.54
N LYS A 102 13.99 -7.72 -35.10
CA LYS A 102 15.37 -7.71 -35.60
C LYS A 102 15.51 -7.91 -37.12
N ASN A 103 14.47 -8.43 -37.78
CA ASN A 103 14.49 -8.80 -39.20
C ASN A 103 13.72 -7.81 -40.09
N MET A 104 13.20 -6.70 -39.55
CA MET A 104 12.45 -5.71 -40.32
C MET A 104 13.39 -4.69 -40.96
N SER A 105 13.17 -4.39 -42.24
CA SER A 105 13.83 -3.26 -42.91
C SER A 105 13.26 -1.93 -42.42
N GLU A 106 14.03 -0.85 -42.58
CA GLU A 106 13.58 0.51 -42.27
C GLU A 106 12.26 0.87 -42.98
N ALA A 107 12.11 0.48 -44.25
CA ALA A 107 10.89 0.69 -45.01
C ALA A 107 9.69 -0.03 -44.37
N GLN A 108 9.86 -1.29 -43.95
CA GLN A 108 8.80 -2.06 -43.26
C GLN A 108 8.42 -1.46 -41.91
N ILE A 109 9.38 -0.88 -41.18
CA ILE A 109 9.11 -0.19 -39.91
C ILE A 109 8.27 1.05 -40.17
N LYS A 110 8.65 1.88 -41.15
CA LYS A 110 7.91 3.10 -41.53
C LYS A 110 6.50 2.77 -42.00
N ASP A 111 6.32 1.74 -42.83
CA ASP A 111 5.01 1.31 -43.31
C ASP A 111 4.11 0.82 -42.17
N ASN A 112 4.65 0.03 -41.24
CA ASN A 112 3.90 -0.44 -40.08
C ASN A 112 3.47 0.72 -39.16
N ILE A 113 4.36 1.69 -38.93
CA ILE A 113 4.04 2.91 -38.18
C ILE A 113 2.92 3.67 -38.90
N LYS A 114 3.07 3.91 -40.21
CA LYS A 114 2.10 4.65 -41.00
C LYS A 114 0.73 3.99 -40.99
N SER A 115 0.65 2.68 -41.20
CA SER A 115 -0.60 1.92 -41.13
C SER A 115 -1.29 2.06 -39.76
N GLN A 116 -0.52 2.00 -38.68
CA GLN A 116 -1.06 2.16 -37.33
C GLN A 116 -1.49 3.60 -37.02
N VAL A 117 -0.77 4.60 -37.53
CA VAL A 117 -1.14 6.02 -37.47
C VAL A 117 -2.45 6.25 -38.23
N GLU A 118 -2.55 5.79 -39.48
CA GLU A 118 -3.75 5.92 -40.30
C GLU A 118 -4.99 5.34 -39.61
N LYS A 119 -4.87 4.11 -39.11
CA LYS A 119 -5.95 3.42 -38.40
C LYS A 119 -6.38 4.19 -37.15
N THR A 120 -5.41 4.61 -36.32
CA THR A 120 -5.70 5.31 -35.07
C THR A 120 -6.32 6.69 -35.35
N PHE A 121 -5.76 7.43 -36.30
CA PHE A 121 -6.22 8.76 -36.70
C PHE A 121 -7.66 8.70 -37.23
N GLN A 122 -7.95 7.76 -38.14
CA GLN A 122 -9.31 7.56 -38.64
C GLN A 122 -10.30 7.23 -37.51
N GLN A 123 -9.97 6.23 -36.68
CA GLN A 123 -10.89 5.72 -35.65
C GLN A 123 -11.14 6.70 -34.50
N LYS A 124 -10.11 7.46 -34.12
CA LYS A 124 -10.10 8.24 -32.88
C LYS A 124 -10.17 9.75 -33.10
N VAL A 125 -9.69 10.25 -34.23
CA VAL A 125 -9.65 11.68 -34.54
C VAL A 125 -10.75 12.02 -35.55
N GLU A 126 -10.67 11.49 -36.78
CA GLU A 126 -11.61 11.84 -37.86
C GLU A 126 -13.05 11.46 -37.50
N ASN A 127 -13.24 10.24 -37.00
CA ASN A 127 -14.54 9.76 -36.55
C ASN A 127 -15.05 10.56 -35.34
N TRP A 128 -14.18 11.10 -34.49
CA TRP A 128 -14.63 11.92 -33.36
C TRP A 128 -15.20 13.25 -33.88
N PHE A 129 -14.48 13.95 -34.73
CA PHE A 129 -14.96 15.21 -35.31
C PHE A 129 -16.22 15.00 -36.16
N SER A 130 -16.23 13.98 -37.02
CA SER A 130 -17.34 13.73 -37.95
C SER A 130 -18.58 13.13 -37.27
N ASN A 131 -18.41 12.13 -36.40
CA ASN A 131 -19.53 11.34 -35.87
C ASN A 131 -19.95 11.75 -34.45
N LYS A 132 -19.18 12.58 -33.76
CA LYS A 132 -19.49 13.09 -32.41
C LYS A 132 -19.62 14.60 -32.39
N ALA A 133 -18.54 15.32 -32.73
CA ALA A 133 -18.48 16.78 -32.58
C ALA A 133 -19.47 17.51 -33.50
N GLN A 134 -19.49 17.18 -34.80
CA GLN A 134 -20.42 17.82 -35.75
C GLN A 134 -21.91 17.61 -35.39
N PRO A 135 -22.38 16.37 -35.08
CA PRO A 135 -23.75 16.17 -34.60
C PRO A 135 -24.07 16.94 -33.32
N LEU A 136 -23.15 16.97 -32.34
CA LEU A 136 -23.34 17.70 -31.09
C LEU A 136 -23.37 19.22 -31.31
N ALA A 137 -22.49 19.76 -32.15
CA ALA A 137 -22.50 21.18 -32.52
C ALA A 137 -23.85 21.58 -33.13
N LYS A 138 -24.39 20.77 -34.05
CA LYS A 138 -25.72 20.99 -34.64
C LYS A 138 -26.84 20.87 -33.61
N LYS A 139 -26.78 19.88 -32.71
CA LYS A 139 -27.74 19.68 -31.61
C LYS A 139 -27.76 20.91 -30.68
N PHE A 140 -26.58 21.36 -30.25
CA PHE A 140 -26.44 22.46 -29.28
C PHE A 140 -26.73 23.83 -29.88
N SER A 141 -26.41 24.06 -31.15
CA SER A 141 -26.84 25.26 -31.87
C SER A 141 -28.37 25.34 -31.95
N LYS A 142 -29.06 24.23 -32.31
CA LYS A 142 -30.53 24.17 -32.31
C LYS A 142 -31.15 24.44 -30.93
N LEU A 143 -30.50 23.98 -29.87
CA LEU A 143 -30.92 24.20 -28.48
C LEU A 143 -30.49 25.57 -27.93
N LYS A 144 -29.84 26.42 -28.73
CA LYS A 144 -29.28 27.72 -28.34
C LYS A 144 -28.29 27.65 -27.16
N ILE A 145 -27.65 26.50 -26.97
CA ILE A 145 -26.58 26.29 -25.98
C ILE A 145 -25.26 26.84 -26.53
N LEU A 146 -25.07 26.76 -27.85
CA LEU A 146 -23.90 27.29 -28.57
C LEU A 146 -24.33 28.32 -29.61
N THR A 147 -23.42 29.21 -29.98
CA THR A 147 -23.64 30.18 -31.05
C THR A 147 -23.51 29.52 -32.43
N GLN A 148 -24.00 30.18 -33.49
CA GLN A 148 -23.75 29.72 -34.86
C GLN A 148 -22.24 29.71 -35.18
N SER A 149 -21.49 30.69 -34.66
CA SER A 149 -20.03 30.76 -34.81
C SER A 149 -19.30 29.55 -34.22
N ASP A 150 -19.79 29.00 -33.11
CA ASP A 150 -19.25 27.81 -32.47
C ASP A 150 -19.46 26.55 -33.32
N ALA A 151 -20.65 26.43 -33.94
CA ALA A 151 -20.94 25.35 -34.86
C ALA A 151 -20.07 25.43 -36.12
N ASP A 152 -19.92 26.63 -36.68
CA ASP A 152 -19.06 26.90 -37.83
C ASP A 152 -17.57 26.62 -37.50
N PHE A 153 -17.12 26.92 -36.27
CA PHE A 153 -15.77 26.62 -35.79
C PHE A 153 -15.48 25.11 -35.86
N ILE A 154 -16.39 24.27 -35.34
CA ILE A 154 -16.24 22.80 -35.40
C ILE A 154 -16.28 22.28 -36.83
N GLU A 155 -17.15 22.85 -37.67
CA GLU A 155 -17.25 22.47 -39.08
C GLU A 155 -15.94 22.77 -39.83
N LYS A 156 -15.38 23.97 -39.65
CA LYS A 156 -14.11 24.38 -40.29
C LYS A 156 -12.93 23.55 -39.82
N ILE A 157 -12.83 23.21 -38.53
CA ILE A 157 -11.79 22.30 -38.03
C ILE A 157 -11.95 20.90 -38.65
N THR A 158 -13.18 20.39 -38.71
CA THR A 158 -13.45 19.08 -39.29
C THR A 158 -13.06 19.04 -40.77
N GLN A 159 -13.31 20.13 -41.51
CA GLN A 159 -12.90 20.27 -42.89
C GLN A 159 -11.37 20.35 -43.04
N ALA A 160 -10.69 21.14 -42.21
CA ALA A 160 -9.23 21.24 -42.22
C ALA A 160 -8.55 19.89 -42.01
N ILE A 161 -9.03 19.10 -41.04
CA ILE A 161 -8.52 17.75 -40.76
C ILE A 161 -8.70 16.82 -41.97
N LYS A 162 -9.84 16.90 -42.67
CA LYS A 162 -10.11 16.08 -43.85
C LYS A 162 -9.26 16.48 -45.05
N GLU A 163 -9.18 17.77 -45.35
CA GLU A 163 -8.45 18.30 -46.51
C GLU A 163 -6.94 18.10 -46.37
N GLN A 164 -6.41 18.21 -45.15
CA GLN A 164 -4.97 18.13 -44.88
C GLN A 164 -4.55 16.78 -44.29
N ARG A 165 -5.45 15.79 -44.32
CA ARG A 165 -5.29 14.44 -43.76
C ARG A 165 -3.94 13.81 -44.11
N LYS A 166 -3.61 13.78 -45.41
CA LYS A 166 -2.41 13.09 -45.90
C LYS A 166 -1.15 13.67 -45.26
N ARG A 167 -1.04 15.01 -45.24
CA ARG A 167 0.09 15.74 -44.66
C ARG A 167 0.22 15.50 -43.16
N ILE A 168 -0.90 15.55 -42.42
CA ILE A 168 -0.91 15.27 -40.98
C ILE A 168 -0.41 13.86 -40.68
N ILE A 169 -0.91 12.86 -41.41
CA ILE A 169 -0.53 11.45 -41.22
C ILE A 169 0.94 11.22 -41.55
N ASP A 170 1.44 11.81 -42.63
CA ASP A 170 2.85 11.67 -43.03
C ASP A 170 3.78 12.29 -41.97
N ASP A 171 3.49 13.51 -41.49
CA ASP A 171 4.28 14.19 -40.46
C ASP A 171 4.24 13.43 -39.12
N ILE A 172 3.07 12.92 -38.71
CA ILE A 172 2.94 12.12 -37.48
C ILE A 172 3.77 10.85 -37.63
N SER A 173 3.64 10.14 -38.75
CA SER A 173 4.35 8.88 -38.99
C SER A 173 5.86 9.08 -38.95
N GLN A 174 6.36 10.16 -39.55
CA GLN A 174 7.77 10.51 -39.52
C GLN A 174 8.24 10.84 -38.09
N THR A 175 7.49 11.68 -37.36
CA THR A 175 7.81 12.03 -35.97
C THR A 175 7.85 10.80 -35.06
N ILE A 176 6.91 9.86 -35.24
CA ILE A 176 6.89 8.60 -34.47
C ILE A 176 8.03 7.67 -34.85
N TYR A 177 8.47 7.68 -36.11
CA TYR A 177 9.65 6.93 -36.52
C TYR A 177 10.90 7.45 -35.80
N ASP A 178 11.11 8.76 -35.83
CA ASP A 178 12.33 9.42 -35.31
C ASP A 178 12.43 9.44 -33.77
N ILE A 179 11.30 9.34 -33.05
CA ILE A 179 11.30 9.45 -31.59
C ILE A 179 11.71 8.15 -30.88
N GLU A 180 12.61 8.24 -29.90
CA GLU A 180 12.90 7.16 -28.95
C GLU A 180 12.05 7.31 -27.68
N LEU A 181 11.34 6.25 -27.32
CA LEU A 181 10.53 6.18 -26.09
C LEU A 181 11.25 5.29 -25.07
N LYS A 182 11.55 5.84 -23.90
CA LYS A 182 12.25 5.15 -22.81
C LYS A 182 11.28 4.36 -21.93
N LYS A 183 10.02 4.81 -21.82
CA LYS A 183 8.97 4.16 -21.01
C LYS A 183 7.71 3.93 -21.83
N GLY A 184 7.40 2.66 -22.08
CA GLY A 184 6.23 2.25 -22.85
C GLY A 184 6.39 2.56 -24.35
N ASN A 185 5.52 1.97 -25.17
CA ASN A 185 5.56 2.14 -26.63
C ASN A 185 4.40 3.01 -27.11
N SER A 186 4.06 4.08 -26.39
CA SER A 186 2.91 4.90 -26.75
C SER A 186 3.11 6.39 -26.53
N ILE A 187 2.45 7.18 -27.36
CA ILE A 187 2.41 8.63 -27.33
C ILE A 187 0.95 9.09 -27.28
N LEU A 188 0.69 10.22 -26.62
CA LEU A 188 -0.63 10.82 -26.62
C LEU A 188 -0.74 11.80 -27.79
N LEU A 189 -1.76 11.67 -28.63
CA LEU A 189 -2.06 12.60 -29.72
C LEU A 189 -3.17 13.55 -29.29
N SER A 190 -2.96 14.86 -29.42
CA SER A 190 -3.93 15.93 -29.10
C SER A 190 -3.81 17.10 -30.08
N PHE A 191 -4.50 18.21 -29.83
CA PHE A 191 -4.50 19.40 -30.71
C PHE A 191 -4.13 20.67 -29.93
N LEU A 192 -3.43 21.56 -30.62
CA LEU A 192 -3.31 22.98 -30.29
C LEU A 192 -3.98 23.77 -31.41
N ILE A 193 -5.05 24.48 -31.09
CA ILE A 193 -5.84 25.25 -32.04
C ILE A 193 -5.62 26.72 -31.70
N ASN A 194 -5.14 27.54 -32.65
CA ASN A 194 -4.78 28.94 -32.41
C ASN A 194 -3.89 29.13 -31.15
N GLY A 195 -2.95 28.21 -30.92
CA GLY A 195 -2.07 28.21 -29.74
C GLY A 195 -2.72 27.80 -28.42
N LYS A 196 -3.98 27.38 -28.39
CA LYS A 196 -4.70 26.92 -27.20
C LYS A 196 -4.94 25.41 -27.22
N TYR A 197 -4.80 24.77 -26.08
CA TYR A 197 -5.14 23.35 -25.91
C TYR A 197 -6.65 23.14 -26.03
N ILE A 198 -7.07 21.95 -26.50
CA ILE A 198 -8.50 21.65 -26.66
C ILE A 198 -9.32 21.81 -25.36
N GLY A 199 -8.73 21.51 -24.21
CA GLY A 199 -9.38 21.64 -22.91
C GLY A 199 -9.46 23.09 -22.43
N GLU A 200 -8.92 24.07 -23.15
CA GLU A 200 -9.15 25.49 -22.89
C GLU A 200 -10.43 26.01 -23.57
N TYR A 201 -11.01 25.25 -24.51
CA TYR A 201 -12.25 25.61 -25.18
C TYR A 201 -13.46 24.98 -24.49
N GLU A 202 -14.41 25.82 -24.06
CA GLU A 202 -15.64 25.37 -23.39
C GLU A 202 -16.49 24.41 -24.25
N ILE A 203 -16.52 24.62 -25.57
CA ILE A 203 -17.27 23.74 -26.50
C ILE A 203 -16.84 22.27 -26.40
N PHE A 204 -15.53 22.01 -26.24
CA PHE A 204 -15.01 20.65 -26.14
C PHE A 204 -15.31 20.03 -24.76
N LYS A 205 -15.28 20.83 -23.69
CA LYS A 205 -15.69 20.38 -22.36
C LYS A 205 -17.17 19.99 -22.34
N LEU A 206 -18.03 20.81 -22.95
CA LEU A 206 -19.47 20.54 -23.07
C LEU A 206 -19.75 19.25 -23.87
N PHE A 207 -19.05 19.04 -24.99
CA PHE A 207 -19.19 17.80 -25.75
C PHE A 207 -18.77 16.56 -24.95
N LEU A 208 -17.67 16.63 -24.21
CA LEU A 208 -17.23 15.55 -23.34
C LEU A 208 -18.34 15.19 -22.32
N LEU A 209 -18.87 16.19 -21.62
CA LEU A 209 -19.92 16.00 -20.60
C LEU A 209 -21.20 15.40 -21.19
N GLU A 210 -21.64 15.84 -22.36
CA GLU A 210 -22.84 15.31 -23.01
C GLU A 210 -22.65 13.86 -23.47
N LEU A 211 -21.49 13.50 -24.03
CA LEU A 211 -21.22 12.12 -24.43
C LEU A 211 -21.17 11.16 -23.24
N ILE A 212 -20.67 11.63 -22.09
CA ILE A 212 -20.69 10.89 -20.83
C ILE A 212 -22.13 10.74 -20.33
N LYS A 213 -22.92 11.82 -20.38
CA LYS A 213 -24.33 11.79 -19.98
C LYS A 213 -25.14 10.81 -20.83
N GLU A 214 -25.00 10.84 -22.16
CA GLU A 214 -25.67 9.91 -23.08
C GLU A 214 -25.27 8.45 -22.80
N LYS A 215 -24.01 8.21 -22.43
CA LYS A 215 -23.57 6.88 -22.00
C LYS A 215 -24.23 6.45 -20.69
N ASN A 216 -24.24 7.32 -19.68
CA ASN A 216 -24.82 7.04 -18.37
C ASN A 216 -26.33 6.82 -18.42
N GLN A 217 -27.03 7.46 -19.37
CA GLN A 217 -28.46 7.27 -19.60
C GLN A 217 -28.82 5.84 -20.02
N ARG A 218 -27.92 5.13 -20.73
CA ARG A 218 -28.17 3.74 -21.17
C ARG A 218 -28.37 2.75 -20.03
N SER A 219 -27.86 3.08 -18.84
CA SER A 219 -28.05 2.32 -17.61
C SER A 219 -28.57 3.27 -16.54
N SER A 220 -29.72 3.88 -16.82
CA SER A 220 -30.41 4.76 -15.89
C SER A 220 -31.88 4.40 -15.76
N SER A 221 -32.50 4.82 -14.66
CA SER A 221 -33.92 4.65 -14.44
C SER A 221 -34.49 5.83 -13.69
N GLN A 222 -35.74 6.15 -13.98
CA GLN A 222 -36.45 7.25 -13.37
C GLN A 222 -37.21 6.81 -12.12
N ASP A 223 -37.38 7.76 -11.19
CA ASP A 223 -38.19 7.60 -9.98
C ASP A 223 -37.80 6.40 -9.12
N LYS A 224 -36.50 6.17 -8.98
CA LYS A 224 -35.94 5.10 -8.15
C LYS A 224 -35.21 5.65 -6.93
N THR A 225 -35.01 4.77 -5.95
CA THR A 225 -34.28 5.09 -4.72
C THR A 225 -32.78 5.02 -4.99
N CYS A 226 -32.07 6.09 -4.64
CA CYS A 226 -30.62 6.12 -4.66
C CYS A 226 -30.05 5.28 -3.50
N SER A 227 -29.08 4.42 -3.78
CA SER A 227 -28.41 3.59 -2.76
C SER A 227 -27.55 4.38 -1.79
N LEU A 228 -27.20 5.63 -2.08
CA LEU A 228 -26.38 6.47 -1.18
C LEU A 228 -27.23 7.36 -0.29
N CYS A 229 -27.96 8.32 -0.86
CA CYS A 229 -28.81 9.21 -0.05
C CYS A 229 -30.11 8.57 0.43
N LYS A 230 -30.43 7.33 0.01
CA LYS A 230 -31.65 6.58 0.34
C LYS A 230 -32.97 7.27 -0.04
N GLN A 231 -32.90 8.39 -0.76
CA GLN A 231 -34.05 9.14 -1.22
C GLN A 231 -34.48 8.69 -2.62
N LYS A 232 -35.77 8.81 -2.90
CA LYS A 232 -36.32 8.68 -4.25
C LYS A 232 -35.84 9.87 -5.09
N ARG A 233 -35.32 9.61 -6.28
CA ARG A 233 -34.72 10.62 -7.16
C ARG A 233 -35.30 10.47 -8.56
N GLU A 234 -35.42 11.60 -9.24
CA GLU A 234 -35.93 11.66 -10.61
C GLU A 234 -35.11 10.76 -11.55
N ASN A 235 -33.79 10.68 -11.35
CA ASN A 235 -32.91 9.83 -12.13
C ASN A 235 -31.81 9.19 -11.28
N VAL A 236 -31.60 7.89 -11.48
CA VAL A 236 -30.46 7.14 -10.94
C VAL A 236 -29.73 6.40 -12.06
N SER A 237 -28.41 6.28 -11.94
CA SER A 237 -27.57 5.55 -12.89
C SER A 237 -26.81 4.42 -12.20
N GLY A 238 -26.56 3.34 -12.95
CA GLY A 238 -25.63 2.27 -12.57
C GLY A 238 -24.20 2.56 -12.98
N MET A 239 -23.95 3.62 -13.74
CA MET A 239 -22.63 4.01 -14.25
C MET A 239 -21.95 5.03 -13.33
N VAL A 240 -21.67 4.61 -12.10
CA VAL A 240 -21.06 5.47 -11.09
C VAL A 240 -19.59 5.78 -11.43
N ASN A 241 -18.84 4.76 -11.87
CA ASN A 241 -17.45 4.85 -12.35
C ASN A 241 -16.45 5.60 -11.44
N VAL A 242 -16.76 5.80 -10.15
CA VAL A 242 -15.83 6.44 -9.22
C VAL A 242 -14.75 5.48 -8.78
N PHE A 243 -15.09 4.27 -8.33
CA PHE A 243 -14.14 3.21 -8.00
C PHE A 243 -14.10 2.16 -9.10
N LYS A 244 -12.92 1.86 -9.66
CA LYS A 244 -12.78 0.97 -10.83
C LYS A 244 -12.94 -0.51 -10.49
N PHE A 245 -12.92 -0.86 -9.20
CA PHE A 245 -13.28 -2.21 -8.77
C PHE A 245 -14.78 -2.50 -8.98
N TYR A 246 -15.62 -1.47 -9.06
CA TYR A 246 -17.00 -1.60 -9.50
C TYR A 246 -17.05 -1.48 -11.03
N THR A 247 -17.41 -2.56 -11.70
CA THR A 247 -17.48 -2.62 -13.17
C THR A 247 -18.76 -3.30 -13.64
N ILE A 248 -19.27 -2.82 -14.76
CA ILE A 248 -20.42 -3.37 -15.50
C ILE A 248 -20.04 -3.73 -16.94
N ASP A 249 -18.73 -3.86 -17.20
CA ASP A 249 -18.15 -4.13 -18.52
C ASP A 249 -18.50 -5.53 -19.07
N LYS A 250 -18.68 -6.50 -18.18
CA LYS A 250 -19.07 -7.86 -18.53
C LYS A 250 -20.51 -8.14 -18.10
N PRO A 251 -21.30 -8.85 -18.94
CA PRO A 251 -22.69 -9.20 -18.60
C PRO A 251 -22.81 -9.87 -17.23
N GLY A 252 -21.89 -10.77 -16.88
CA GLY A 252 -21.86 -11.49 -15.60
C GLY A 252 -21.78 -10.62 -14.34
N PHE A 253 -21.40 -9.34 -14.46
CA PHE A 253 -21.43 -8.41 -13.33
C PHE A 253 -22.79 -7.74 -13.12
N ILE A 254 -23.77 -7.95 -14.01
CA ILE A 254 -25.06 -7.26 -13.98
C ILE A 254 -26.14 -8.18 -13.38
N LYS A 255 -26.64 -7.86 -12.19
CA LYS A 255 -27.75 -8.58 -11.52
C LYS A 255 -29.08 -8.48 -12.28
N GLY A 256 -29.22 -7.52 -13.20
CA GLY A 256 -30.41 -7.28 -14.02
C GLY A 256 -30.65 -8.26 -15.18
N GLY A 257 -30.35 -9.54 -14.99
CA GLY A 257 -30.46 -10.57 -16.03
C GLY A 257 -29.40 -10.43 -17.13
N PHE A 258 -28.19 -10.02 -16.78
CA PHE A 258 -27.07 -9.81 -17.72
C PHE A 258 -27.32 -8.73 -18.79
N SER A 259 -28.38 -7.93 -18.66
CA SER A 259 -28.74 -6.85 -19.60
C SER A 259 -28.11 -5.51 -19.20
N PRO A 260 -27.33 -4.85 -20.08
CA PRO A 260 -26.72 -3.53 -19.83
C PRO A 260 -27.71 -2.45 -19.42
N GLU A 261 -28.94 -2.48 -19.95
CA GLU A 261 -29.99 -1.51 -19.65
C GLU A 261 -30.45 -1.58 -18.19
N ASN A 262 -30.31 -2.75 -17.58
CA ASN A 262 -30.66 -3.00 -16.18
C ASN A 262 -29.47 -2.84 -15.22
N ALA A 263 -28.29 -2.40 -15.68
CA ALA A 263 -27.11 -2.28 -14.81
C ALA A 263 -27.29 -1.25 -13.68
N TRP A 264 -28.25 -0.32 -13.80
CA TRP A 264 -28.65 0.58 -12.71
C TRP A 264 -29.17 -0.14 -11.47
N LYS A 265 -29.65 -1.39 -11.60
CA LYS A 265 -30.13 -2.19 -10.46
C LYS A 265 -29.01 -2.68 -9.53
N ASN A 266 -27.75 -2.69 -9.99
CA ASN A 266 -26.63 -3.12 -9.16
C ASN A 266 -26.34 -2.12 -8.03
N PHE A 267 -26.22 -0.86 -8.42
CA PHE A 267 -25.85 0.24 -7.53
C PHE A 267 -26.47 1.54 -8.07
N PRO A 268 -27.78 1.77 -7.86
CA PRO A 268 -28.47 2.95 -8.35
C PRO A 268 -28.01 4.20 -7.60
N VAL A 269 -27.38 5.13 -8.30
CA VAL A 269 -26.89 6.39 -7.70
C VAL A 269 -27.40 7.58 -8.48
N CYS A 270 -27.93 8.58 -7.78
CA CYS A 270 -28.32 9.86 -8.40
C CYS A 270 -27.11 10.76 -8.66
N SER A 271 -27.25 11.69 -9.61
CA SER A 271 -26.17 12.58 -10.05
C SER A 271 -25.45 13.31 -8.91
N SER A 272 -26.18 13.85 -7.93
CA SER A 272 -25.56 14.56 -6.79
C SER A 272 -24.67 13.65 -5.95
N CYS A 273 -25.17 12.47 -5.56
CA CYS A 273 -24.36 11.48 -4.84
C CYS A 273 -23.17 10.95 -5.66
N GLN A 274 -23.28 10.87 -6.99
CA GLN A 274 -22.14 10.54 -7.83
C GLN A 274 -21.05 11.61 -7.76
N THR A 275 -21.42 12.89 -7.84
CA THR A 275 -20.50 14.02 -7.65
C THR A 275 -19.88 14.02 -6.27
N HIS A 276 -20.67 13.82 -5.21
CA HIS A 276 -20.14 13.73 -3.85
C HIS A 276 -19.14 12.57 -3.72
N LEU A 277 -19.44 11.41 -4.28
CA LEU A 277 -18.54 10.27 -4.25
C LEU A 277 -17.21 10.55 -4.99
N SER A 278 -17.27 11.21 -6.14
CA SER A 278 -16.08 11.63 -6.90
C SER A 278 -15.20 12.59 -6.10
N GLU A 279 -15.77 13.64 -5.50
CA GLU A 279 -15.02 14.61 -4.70
C GLU A 279 -14.46 13.99 -3.43
N GLY A 280 -15.21 13.09 -2.77
CA GLY A 280 -14.73 12.36 -1.61
C GLY A 280 -13.53 11.47 -1.94
N ARG A 281 -13.60 10.73 -3.06
CA ARG A 281 -12.45 9.93 -3.54
C ARG A 281 -11.23 10.81 -3.81
N LYS A 282 -11.43 11.93 -4.51
CA LYS A 282 -10.35 12.88 -4.82
C LYS A 282 -9.68 13.41 -3.56
N TYR A 283 -10.47 13.79 -2.55
CA TYR A 283 -9.96 14.21 -1.26
C TYR A 283 -9.11 13.11 -0.60
N LEU A 284 -9.62 11.87 -0.57
CA LEU A 284 -8.90 10.74 0.02
C LEU A 284 -7.55 10.52 -0.67
N GLU A 285 -7.51 10.54 -2.00
CA GLU A 285 -6.28 10.32 -2.77
C GLU A 285 -5.24 11.43 -2.56
N GLN A 286 -5.68 12.67 -2.30
CA GLN A 286 -4.82 13.84 -2.13
C GLN A 286 -4.31 14.00 -0.69
N ASN A 287 -5.15 13.66 0.29
CA ASN A 287 -4.94 14.02 1.69
C ASN A 287 -4.84 12.80 2.63
N LEU A 288 -5.53 11.69 2.31
CA LEU A 288 -5.67 10.53 3.21
C LEU A 288 -5.27 9.20 2.54
N GLN A 289 -4.28 9.26 1.64
CA GLN A 289 -3.69 8.10 1.01
C GLN A 289 -2.30 7.87 1.58
N PHE A 290 -2.06 6.68 2.13
CA PHE A 290 -0.83 6.33 2.80
C PHE A 290 -0.21 5.06 2.21
N LYS A 291 1.09 4.91 2.39
CA LYS A 291 1.83 3.69 2.10
C LYS A 291 1.70 2.73 3.27
N PHE A 292 1.75 1.45 2.93
CA PHE A 292 1.85 0.36 3.88
C PHE A 292 2.72 -0.72 3.25
N TYR A 293 4.02 -0.50 3.32
CA TYR A 293 5.07 -1.24 2.68
C TYR A 293 4.89 -1.32 1.17
N ASN A 294 4.58 -2.51 0.65
CA ASN A 294 4.31 -2.73 -0.78
C ASN A 294 2.87 -2.40 -1.18
N PHE A 295 2.05 -1.93 -0.25
CA PHE A 295 0.65 -1.57 -0.46
C PHE A 295 0.41 -0.07 -0.29
N ARG A 296 -0.76 0.36 -0.73
CA ARG A 296 -1.31 1.69 -0.44
C ARG A 296 -2.74 1.51 0.05
N TYR A 297 -3.14 2.36 0.99
CA TYR A 297 -4.50 2.39 1.47
C TYR A 297 -5.07 3.81 1.47
N LEU A 298 -6.38 3.90 1.30
CA LEU A 298 -7.15 5.10 1.61
C LEU A 298 -7.68 4.97 3.03
N LEU A 299 -7.43 5.98 3.86
CA LEU A 299 -7.97 6.09 5.21
C LEU A 299 -9.29 6.87 5.15
N ILE A 300 -10.41 6.18 5.33
CA ILE A 300 -11.75 6.73 5.13
C ILE A 300 -12.38 7.00 6.50
N PRO A 301 -12.46 8.26 6.95
CA PRO A 301 -13.16 8.59 8.17
C PRO A 301 -14.67 8.38 8.00
N LYS A 302 -15.32 7.83 9.03
CA LYS A 302 -16.76 7.56 9.09
C LYS A 302 -17.27 8.06 10.43
N PHE A 303 -18.16 9.02 10.40
CA PHE A 303 -18.68 9.70 11.59
C PHE A 303 -20.02 9.08 11.99
N THR A 304 -20.24 8.94 13.29
CA THR A 304 -21.39 8.19 13.84
C THR A 304 -22.62 9.09 14.02
N LEU A 305 -22.42 10.40 14.22
CA LEU A 305 -23.47 11.39 14.48
C LEU A 305 -23.23 12.65 13.66
N GLY A 306 -24.26 13.10 12.93
CA GLY A 306 -24.20 14.20 11.95
C GLY A 306 -24.17 15.60 12.55
N PHE A 307 -23.16 15.89 13.37
CA PHE A 307 -22.85 17.27 13.76
C PHE A 307 -21.88 17.86 12.74
N ASP A 308 -22.42 18.58 11.75
CA ASP A 308 -21.64 19.18 10.67
C ASP A 308 -20.45 20.04 11.17
N SER A 309 -20.55 20.63 12.37
CA SER A 309 -19.47 21.39 13.00
C SER A 309 -18.30 20.54 13.48
N GLU A 310 -18.56 19.38 14.11
CA GLU A 310 -17.51 18.45 14.56
C GLU A 310 -16.80 17.80 13.36
N TYR A 311 -17.56 17.53 12.29
CA TYR A 311 -17.02 17.00 11.05
C TYR A 311 -16.00 17.95 10.42
N ALA A 312 -16.34 19.24 10.35
CA ALA A 312 -15.45 20.25 9.77
C ALA A 312 -14.17 20.45 10.58
N GLU A 313 -14.26 20.46 11.91
CA GLU A 313 -13.10 20.58 12.81
C GLU A 313 -12.13 19.41 12.64
N ILE A 314 -12.65 18.17 12.60
CA ILE A 314 -11.80 16.98 12.42
C ILE A 314 -11.13 17.00 11.04
N LEU A 315 -11.84 17.39 9.98
CA LEU A 315 -11.22 17.53 8.67
C LEU A 315 -10.11 18.59 8.66
N ASP A 316 -10.32 19.74 9.28
CA ASP A 316 -9.31 20.81 9.37
C ASP A 316 -8.06 20.32 10.12
N ILE A 317 -8.25 19.59 11.23
CA ILE A 317 -7.14 18.97 11.98
C ILE A 317 -6.35 18.01 11.08
N LEU A 318 -7.04 17.17 10.31
CA LEU A 318 -6.40 16.21 9.40
C LEU A 318 -5.62 16.92 8.28
N GLU A 319 -6.21 17.94 7.64
CA GLU A 319 -5.55 18.71 6.57
C GLU A 319 -4.34 19.49 7.09
N LYS A 320 -4.49 20.18 8.21
CA LYS A 320 -3.42 20.94 8.84
C LYS A 320 -2.27 20.03 9.25
N THR A 321 -2.58 18.92 9.91
CA THR A 321 -1.58 17.92 10.29
C THR A 321 -0.81 17.41 9.07
N GLN A 322 -1.50 17.07 7.98
CA GLN A 322 -0.85 16.65 6.72
C GLN A 322 0.09 17.71 6.17
N LYS A 323 -0.33 18.98 6.19
CA LYS A 323 0.49 20.09 5.73
C LYS A 323 1.74 20.26 6.60
N ASP A 324 1.58 20.25 7.92
CA ASP A 324 2.67 20.43 8.88
C ASP A 324 3.71 19.30 8.76
N ILE A 325 3.28 18.04 8.55
CA ILE A 325 4.18 16.90 8.31
C ILE A 325 4.96 17.08 6.99
N ARG A 326 4.27 17.45 5.90
CA ARG A 326 4.91 17.66 4.59
C ARG A 326 5.93 18.81 4.60
N LEU A 327 5.73 19.80 5.48
CA LEU A 327 6.67 20.90 5.70
C LEU A 327 7.80 20.55 6.68
N GLY A 328 7.75 19.38 7.33
CA GLY A 328 8.70 18.97 8.35
C GLY A 328 8.55 19.70 9.69
N GLU A 329 7.44 20.43 9.88
CA GLU A 329 7.15 21.22 11.09
C GLU A 329 6.59 20.36 12.22
N ARG A 330 6.06 19.17 11.89
CA ARG A 330 5.51 18.21 12.84
C ARG A 330 6.02 16.81 12.53
N LYS A 331 6.59 16.13 13.54
CA LYS A 331 6.95 14.71 13.48
C LYS A 331 5.99 13.93 14.35
N LEU A 332 5.37 12.90 13.78
CA LEU A 332 4.47 12.00 14.48
C LEU A 332 5.16 10.65 14.76
N GLU A 333 4.68 9.99 15.80
CA GLU A 333 4.91 8.56 16.01
C GLU A 333 4.20 7.77 14.92
N HIS A 334 4.89 6.80 14.32
CA HIS A 334 4.36 5.95 13.25
C HIS A 334 4.42 4.48 13.64
N ILE A 335 3.47 3.70 13.11
CA ILE A 335 3.37 2.25 13.31
C ILE A 335 3.58 1.50 11.98
N THR A 336 3.54 2.21 10.84
CA THR A 336 3.80 1.70 9.49
C THR A 336 5.12 2.25 8.92
N ASP A 337 5.46 1.96 7.67
CA ASP A 337 6.66 2.51 7.00
C ASP A 337 6.44 3.87 6.33
N ASP A 338 5.30 4.53 6.58
CA ASP A 338 4.99 5.83 5.97
C ASP A 338 5.25 6.94 6.97
N GLU A 339 6.33 7.70 6.76
CA GLU A 339 6.69 8.86 7.57
C GLU A 339 5.60 9.96 7.56
N ASN A 340 4.67 9.92 6.60
CA ASN A 340 3.56 10.85 6.50
C ASN A 340 2.24 10.33 7.07
N GLU A 341 2.23 9.15 7.72
CA GLU A 341 1.00 8.65 8.33
C GLU A 341 0.49 9.57 9.43
N ILE A 342 -0.81 9.47 9.72
CA ILE A 342 -1.48 10.32 10.71
C ILE A 342 -2.21 9.53 11.80
N LEU A 343 -1.97 8.21 11.91
CA LEU A 343 -2.74 7.37 12.83
C LEU A 343 -2.56 7.78 14.30
N GLU A 344 -1.41 8.35 14.67
CA GLU A 344 -1.22 8.90 16.02
C GLU A 344 -2.24 10.01 16.30
N ILE A 345 -2.44 10.95 15.37
CA ILE A 345 -3.42 12.03 15.54
C ILE A 345 -4.85 11.50 15.52
N VAL A 346 -5.14 10.54 14.65
CA VAL A 346 -6.45 9.89 14.63
C VAL A 346 -6.72 9.17 15.95
N SER A 347 -5.70 8.64 16.63
CA SER A 347 -5.84 7.96 17.92
C SER A 347 -6.25 8.88 19.09
N GLU A 348 -6.06 10.20 18.95
CA GLU A 348 -6.45 11.18 19.96
C GLU A 348 -7.88 11.71 19.79
N PHE A 349 -8.57 11.31 18.71
CA PHE A 349 -9.98 11.63 18.53
C PHE A 349 -10.89 10.80 19.42
N ASN A 350 -12.12 11.28 19.61
CA ASN A 350 -13.16 10.53 20.30
C ASN A 350 -13.76 9.46 19.38
N ASP A 351 -14.33 8.41 19.97
CA ASP A 351 -15.05 7.36 19.25
C ASP A 351 -16.41 7.82 18.65
N SER A 352 -16.62 9.14 18.51
CA SER A 352 -17.68 9.71 17.66
C SER A 352 -17.43 9.42 16.18
N MET A 353 -16.20 9.07 15.82
CA MET A 353 -15.83 8.58 14.49
C MET A 353 -15.13 7.22 14.54
N SER A 354 -15.07 6.58 13.39
CA SER A 354 -14.22 5.43 13.10
C SER A 354 -13.48 5.67 11.79
N VAL A 355 -12.46 4.88 11.52
CA VAL A 355 -11.75 4.90 10.24
C VAL A 355 -11.84 3.54 9.57
N THR A 356 -11.91 3.57 8.25
CA THR A 356 -11.87 2.40 7.38
C THR A 356 -10.61 2.44 6.54
N PHE A 357 -9.84 1.35 6.53
CA PHE A 357 -8.66 1.19 5.69
C PHE A 357 -9.04 0.44 4.43
N LEU A 358 -8.93 1.08 3.27
CA LEU A 358 -9.19 0.49 1.96
C LEU A 358 -7.87 0.29 1.21
N PHE A 359 -7.32 -0.92 1.24
CA PHE A 359 -6.09 -1.27 0.52
C PHE A 359 -6.39 -1.60 -0.95
N LEU A 360 -5.76 -0.88 -1.87
CA LEU A 360 -5.99 -1.01 -3.31
C LEU A 360 -4.71 -1.37 -4.04
N THR A 361 -4.83 -2.26 -5.03
CA THR A 361 -3.79 -2.50 -6.03
C THR A 361 -4.32 -2.26 -7.44
N THR A 362 -3.48 -1.74 -8.31
CA THR A 362 -3.78 -1.63 -9.75
C THR A 362 -3.11 -2.75 -10.52
N GLN A 363 -3.87 -3.55 -11.27
CA GLN A 363 -3.35 -4.58 -12.17
C GLN A 363 -4.00 -4.43 -13.55
N MET A 364 -3.19 -4.19 -14.59
CA MET A 364 -3.65 -3.98 -15.98
C MET A 364 -4.77 -2.91 -16.12
N GLY A 365 -4.64 -1.83 -15.34
CA GLY A 365 -5.61 -0.72 -15.33
C GLY A 365 -6.92 -0.99 -14.56
N ALA A 366 -7.07 -2.17 -13.94
CA ALA A 366 -8.17 -2.48 -13.03
C ALA A 366 -7.74 -2.29 -11.57
N GLU A 367 -8.61 -1.69 -10.76
CA GLU A 367 -8.44 -1.59 -9.31
C GLU A 367 -8.98 -2.87 -8.65
N ARG A 368 -8.23 -3.40 -7.68
CA ARG A 368 -8.64 -4.54 -6.85
C ARG A 368 -8.47 -4.17 -5.39
N ILE A 369 -9.47 -4.53 -4.59
CA ILE A 369 -9.40 -4.44 -3.13
C ILE A 369 -8.54 -5.61 -2.65
N VAL A 370 -7.45 -5.31 -1.95
CA VAL A 370 -6.55 -6.32 -1.37
C VAL A 370 -6.94 -6.62 0.07
N LEU A 371 -7.30 -5.58 0.82
CA LEU A 371 -7.78 -5.67 2.21
C LEU A 371 -8.73 -4.51 2.49
N LEU A 372 -9.81 -4.78 3.23
CA LEU A 372 -10.75 -3.77 3.70
C LEU A 372 -10.94 -3.96 5.20
N ILE A 373 -10.47 -3.00 6.00
CA ILE A 373 -10.63 -3.02 7.46
C ILE A 373 -11.61 -1.91 7.83
N GLU A 374 -12.87 -2.25 8.06
CA GLU A 374 -13.90 -1.25 8.41
C GLU A 374 -13.89 -0.92 9.92
N ASP A 375 -14.55 0.17 10.31
CA ASP A 375 -14.93 0.47 11.71
C ASP A 375 -13.80 0.30 12.75
N VAL A 376 -12.62 0.88 12.50
CA VAL A 376 -11.53 0.97 13.48
C VAL A 376 -11.69 2.26 14.28
N PHE A 377 -11.88 2.14 15.59
CA PHE A 377 -12.11 3.29 16.46
C PHE A 377 -10.79 3.96 16.92
N PRO A 378 -10.76 5.30 17.08
CA PRO A 378 -9.65 6.04 17.68
C PRO A 378 -9.14 5.43 18.99
N SER A 379 -10.02 5.05 19.91
CA SER A 379 -9.62 4.42 21.18
C SER A 379 -8.84 3.11 20.99
N HIS A 380 -9.12 2.36 19.91
CA HIS A 380 -8.35 1.17 19.58
C HIS A 380 -6.99 1.51 18.97
N LEU A 381 -6.92 2.51 18.10
CA LEU A 381 -5.63 3.02 17.62
C LEU A 381 -4.76 3.47 18.79
N LYS A 382 -5.35 4.12 19.80
CA LYS A 382 -4.63 4.51 21.02
C LYS A 382 -4.06 3.32 21.76
N ASN A 383 -4.83 2.23 21.92
CA ASN A 383 -4.32 0.98 22.49
C ASN A 383 -3.16 0.38 21.68
N ILE A 384 -3.18 0.52 20.34
CA ILE A 384 -2.10 0.09 19.45
C ILE A 384 -0.82 0.90 19.72
N PHE A 385 -0.91 2.23 19.81
CA PHE A 385 0.24 3.07 20.14
C PHE A 385 0.74 2.83 21.57
N ASP A 386 -0.15 2.64 22.54
CA ASP A 386 0.23 2.30 23.91
C ASP A 386 0.96 0.95 23.98
N ALA A 387 0.53 -0.04 23.18
CA ALA A 387 1.23 -1.31 23.04
C ALA A 387 2.61 -1.15 22.39
N LYS A 388 2.73 -0.34 21.33
CA LYS A 388 4.02 0.01 20.71
C LYS A 388 4.98 0.64 21.72
N ARG A 389 4.56 1.71 22.41
CA ARG A 389 5.37 2.41 23.43
C ARG A 389 5.79 1.48 24.56
N HIS A 390 4.91 0.58 24.98
CA HIS A 390 5.22 -0.42 26.00
C HIS A 390 6.33 -1.37 25.54
N THR A 391 6.18 -1.96 24.35
CA THR A 391 7.19 -2.85 23.75
C THR A 391 8.53 -2.14 23.63
N GLU A 392 8.56 -0.93 23.07
CA GLU A 392 9.80 -0.17 22.93
C GLU A 392 10.46 0.12 24.27
N LYS A 393 9.72 0.65 25.25
CA LYS A 393 10.27 0.96 26.57
C LYS A 393 10.91 -0.29 27.20
N LYS A 394 10.24 -1.43 27.09
CA LYS A 394 10.71 -2.70 27.62
C LYS A 394 11.99 -3.16 26.93
N PHE A 395 12.01 -3.17 25.60
CA PHE A 395 13.14 -3.67 24.83
C PHE A 395 14.33 -2.71 24.82
N ARG A 396 14.11 -1.39 24.83
CA ARG A 396 15.16 -0.37 25.03
C ARG A 396 15.90 -0.61 26.35
N LYS A 397 15.17 -0.87 27.44
CA LYS A 397 15.75 -1.22 28.75
C LYS A 397 16.45 -2.58 28.72
N LEU A 398 15.80 -3.60 28.15
CA LEU A 398 16.32 -4.97 28.14
C LEU A 398 17.65 -5.06 27.38
N PHE A 399 17.76 -4.41 26.23
CA PHE A 399 18.95 -4.46 25.38
C PHE A 399 19.89 -3.26 25.55
N ASP A 400 19.56 -2.29 26.40
CA ASP A 400 20.29 -1.03 26.56
C ASP A 400 20.53 -0.32 25.22
N ASN A 401 19.47 -0.26 24.42
CA ASN A 401 19.50 0.32 23.07
C ASN A 401 18.36 1.33 22.91
N PRO A 402 18.63 2.65 22.94
CA PRO A 402 17.60 3.67 22.83
C PRO A 402 16.95 3.73 21.44
N ASP A 403 17.59 3.18 20.41
CA ASP A 403 17.16 3.29 19.02
C ASP A 403 16.11 2.24 18.61
N ILE A 404 15.69 1.37 19.54
CA ILE A 404 14.63 0.40 19.26
C ILE A 404 13.32 1.13 18.99
N ASP A 405 12.76 0.90 17.82
CA ASP A 405 11.50 1.47 17.33
C ASP A 405 10.64 0.35 16.74
N PHE A 406 9.45 0.15 17.31
CA PHE A 406 8.56 -0.94 16.92
C PHE A 406 7.59 -0.49 15.84
N THR A 407 7.63 -1.11 14.67
CA THR A 407 6.63 -0.89 13.62
C THR A 407 6.12 -2.24 13.11
N PHE A 408 5.25 -2.22 12.11
CA PHE A 408 4.86 -3.46 11.41
C PHE A 408 6.02 -4.09 10.63
N GLN A 409 7.21 -3.49 10.61
CA GLN A 409 8.40 -4.01 9.93
C GLN A 409 8.84 -5.30 10.61
N GLN A 410 8.81 -5.33 11.94
CA GLN A 410 9.10 -6.51 12.75
C GLN A 410 8.21 -7.68 12.35
N ILE A 411 6.91 -7.44 12.10
CA ILE A 411 5.98 -8.46 11.61
C ILE A 411 6.33 -8.83 10.16
N LYS A 412 6.44 -7.83 9.27
CA LYS A 412 6.72 -8.04 7.84
C LYS A 412 8.01 -8.83 7.60
N HIS A 413 9.01 -8.69 8.46
CA HIS A 413 10.27 -9.44 8.42
C HIS A 413 10.05 -10.96 8.30
N PHE A 414 9.06 -11.50 9.00
CA PHE A 414 8.71 -12.94 8.98
C PHE A 414 7.72 -13.32 7.88
N PHE A 415 6.88 -12.37 7.45
CA PHE A 415 5.77 -12.59 6.51
C PHE A 415 6.01 -11.98 5.12
N SER A 416 7.27 -11.80 4.72
CA SER A 416 7.63 -11.33 3.37
C SER A 416 7.79 -12.48 2.37
N LYS A 417 8.69 -13.44 2.64
CA LYS A 417 9.00 -14.55 1.73
C LYS A 417 9.01 -15.88 2.46
N SER A 418 8.46 -16.93 1.85
CA SER A 418 8.51 -18.32 2.32
C SER A 418 9.93 -18.91 2.28
N ASN A 419 10.77 -18.40 1.36
CA ASN A 419 12.16 -18.78 1.21
C ASN A 419 12.95 -17.59 0.65
N ARG A 420 14.15 -17.32 1.18
CA ARG A 420 15.04 -16.24 0.70
C ARG A 420 15.36 -16.28 -0.80
N LEU A 421 15.37 -17.47 -1.41
CA LEU A 421 15.66 -17.66 -2.83
C LEU A 421 14.53 -17.15 -3.74
N ARG A 422 13.33 -16.91 -3.19
CA ARG A 422 12.23 -16.35 -3.98
C ARG A 422 12.51 -14.90 -4.33
N LYS A 423 12.31 -14.57 -5.61
CA LYS A 423 12.48 -13.19 -6.11
C LYS A 423 11.38 -12.26 -5.59
N LYS A 424 10.13 -12.73 -5.50
CA LYS A 424 8.97 -11.93 -5.10
C LYS A 424 8.44 -12.37 -3.72
N PRO A 425 7.85 -11.44 -2.95
CA PRO A 425 7.08 -11.77 -1.75
C PRO A 425 5.94 -12.75 -2.09
N ASP A 426 5.69 -13.68 -1.18
CA ASP A 426 4.64 -14.71 -1.33
C ASP A 426 3.90 -15.02 -0.02
N LEU A 427 4.21 -14.29 1.06
CA LEU A 427 3.51 -14.38 2.34
C LEU A 427 2.72 -13.10 2.68
N ASP A 428 2.60 -12.19 1.72
CA ASP A 428 1.86 -10.93 1.85
C ASP A 428 0.42 -11.13 2.37
N SER A 429 -0.25 -12.23 2.00
CA SER A 429 -1.60 -12.53 2.49
C SER A 429 -1.64 -12.72 4.01
N TYR A 430 -0.67 -13.44 4.57
CA TYR A 430 -0.56 -13.64 6.02
C TYR A 430 -0.20 -12.35 6.74
N PHE A 431 0.67 -11.53 6.15
CA PHE A 431 0.98 -10.20 6.68
C PHE A 431 -0.26 -9.31 6.78
N LEU A 432 -1.09 -9.31 5.73
CA LEU A 432 -2.36 -8.56 5.70
C LEU A 432 -3.41 -9.14 6.66
N GLU A 433 -3.45 -10.46 6.86
CA GLU A 433 -4.34 -11.11 7.82
C GLU A 433 -3.97 -10.77 9.28
N ILE A 434 -2.67 -10.76 9.61
CA ILE A 434 -2.18 -10.29 10.92
C ILE A 434 -2.50 -8.81 11.10
N THR A 435 -2.32 -8.01 10.05
CA THR A 435 -2.66 -6.58 10.06
C THR A 435 -4.14 -6.36 10.36
N GLU A 436 -5.03 -7.08 9.66
CA GLU A 436 -6.46 -7.06 9.94
C GLU A 436 -6.75 -7.46 11.39
N SER A 437 -6.09 -8.52 11.88
CA SER A 437 -6.27 -9.02 13.25
C SER A 437 -5.89 -7.99 14.30
N ILE A 438 -4.78 -7.27 14.12
CA ILE A 438 -4.36 -6.18 14.99
C ILE A 438 -5.40 -5.05 15.01
N PHE A 439 -5.84 -4.56 13.86
CA PHE A 439 -6.82 -3.47 13.78
C PHE A 439 -8.25 -3.88 14.19
N LYS A 440 -8.59 -5.17 14.12
CA LYS A 440 -9.93 -5.71 14.49
C LYS A 440 -9.98 -6.43 15.83
N LYS A 441 -8.89 -6.44 16.60
CA LYS A 441 -8.77 -7.19 17.87
C LYS A 441 -9.08 -8.68 17.71
N LYS A 442 -8.71 -9.29 16.57
CA LYS A 442 -8.89 -10.74 16.36
C LYS A 442 -7.73 -11.51 17.01
N PRO A 443 -7.99 -12.64 17.67
CA PRO A 443 -6.94 -13.44 18.27
C PRO A 443 -6.01 -14.04 17.20
N ILE A 444 -4.71 -14.08 17.50
CA ILE A 444 -3.66 -14.67 16.67
C ILE A 444 -3.04 -15.82 17.44
N ASP A 445 -2.97 -16.99 16.81
CA ASP A 445 -2.42 -18.19 17.42
C ASP A 445 -0.88 -18.14 17.50
N PHE A 446 -0.34 -18.48 18.67
CA PHE A 446 1.11 -18.50 18.90
C PHE A 446 1.84 -19.49 17.97
N ASP A 447 1.29 -20.69 17.75
CA ASP A 447 1.94 -21.72 16.91
C ASP A 447 2.04 -21.25 15.46
N PHE A 448 1.02 -20.52 14.98
CA PHE A 448 1.04 -19.92 13.66
C PHE A 448 2.22 -18.95 13.49
N LEU A 449 2.43 -18.03 14.44
CA LEU A 449 3.55 -17.09 14.42
C LEU A 449 4.90 -17.83 14.53
N LEU A 450 4.96 -18.79 15.46
CA LEU A 450 6.14 -19.54 15.80
C LEU A 450 6.74 -20.26 14.59
N SER A 451 5.92 -20.92 13.77
CA SER A 451 6.39 -21.59 12.55
C SER A 451 7.10 -20.63 11.57
N HIS A 452 6.68 -19.37 11.52
CA HIS A 452 7.28 -18.34 10.67
C HIS A 452 8.55 -17.75 11.29
N PHE A 453 8.57 -17.56 12.62
CA PHE A 453 9.76 -17.13 13.36
C PHE A 453 10.88 -18.16 13.24
N CYS A 454 10.59 -19.43 13.54
CA CYS A 454 11.55 -20.53 13.45
C CYS A 454 12.12 -20.68 12.04
N ARG A 455 11.27 -20.62 11.01
CA ARG A 455 11.73 -20.68 9.62
C ARG A 455 12.76 -19.58 9.31
N ARG A 456 12.53 -18.35 9.76
CA ARG A 456 13.47 -17.24 9.53
C ARG A 456 14.77 -17.42 10.32
N LEU A 457 14.68 -17.77 11.60
CA LEU A 457 15.84 -18.02 12.46
C LEU A 457 16.72 -19.17 11.96
N GLN A 458 16.09 -20.26 11.49
CA GLN A 458 16.79 -21.38 10.87
C GLN A 458 17.50 -20.96 9.58
N ASP A 459 16.85 -20.16 8.72
CA ASP A 459 17.49 -19.61 7.52
C ASP A 459 18.74 -18.79 7.89
N ASP A 460 18.66 -17.90 8.89
CA ASP A 460 19.79 -17.06 9.32
C ASP A 460 20.99 -17.92 9.81
N ILE A 461 20.73 -18.94 10.64
CA ILE A 461 21.76 -19.87 11.13
C ILE A 461 22.38 -20.70 10.00
N VAL A 462 21.57 -21.26 9.09
CA VAL A 462 22.08 -22.05 7.96
C VAL A 462 23.00 -21.22 7.06
N ASN A 463 22.80 -19.90 7.04
CA ASN A 463 23.59 -18.97 6.24
C ASN A 463 24.80 -18.40 6.97
N SER A 464 25.07 -18.88 8.18
CA SER A 464 26.16 -18.36 9.02
C SER A 464 26.05 -16.86 9.35
N ASP A 465 24.83 -16.31 9.34
CA ASP A 465 24.58 -14.90 9.66
C ASP A 465 24.05 -14.75 11.08
N LEU A 466 24.98 -14.73 12.04
CA LEU A 466 24.62 -14.56 13.45
C LEU A 466 24.03 -13.18 13.73
N SER A 467 24.46 -12.14 13.00
CA SER A 467 23.92 -10.78 13.18
C SER A 467 22.44 -10.74 12.82
N ALA A 468 22.08 -11.27 11.63
CA ALA A 468 20.69 -11.39 11.22
C ALA A 468 19.88 -12.28 12.18
N PHE A 469 20.47 -13.36 12.70
CA PHE A 469 19.83 -14.22 13.68
C PHE A 469 19.43 -13.47 14.96
N TYR A 470 20.31 -12.66 15.55
CA TYR A 470 19.97 -11.88 16.74
C TYR A 470 18.90 -10.82 16.45
N VAL A 471 18.98 -10.13 15.30
CA VAL A 471 17.94 -9.18 14.87
C VAL A 471 16.59 -9.86 14.70
N SER A 472 16.56 -11.00 13.99
CA SER A 472 15.36 -11.81 13.82
C SER A 472 14.82 -12.28 15.18
N CYS A 473 15.68 -12.67 16.11
CA CYS A 473 15.22 -13.10 17.43
C CYS A 473 14.59 -11.94 18.21
N SER A 474 15.25 -10.77 18.26
CA SER A 474 14.70 -9.56 18.89
C SER A 474 13.36 -9.16 18.28
N TYR A 475 13.23 -9.18 16.94
CA TYR A 475 11.96 -8.88 16.28
C TYR A 475 10.84 -9.86 16.66
N ALA A 476 11.13 -11.16 16.74
CA ALA A 476 10.13 -12.14 17.16
C ALA A 476 9.67 -11.88 18.60
N MET A 477 10.62 -11.56 19.48
CA MET A 477 10.36 -11.21 20.88
C MET A 477 9.50 -9.94 21.00
N GLU A 478 9.82 -8.89 20.23
CA GLU A 478 9.07 -7.63 20.19
C GLU A 478 7.63 -7.83 19.67
N VAL A 479 7.44 -8.66 18.63
CA VAL A 479 6.11 -8.97 18.09
C VAL A 479 5.24 -9.68 19.13
N LEU A 480 5.79 -10.66 19.84
CA LEU A 480 5.04 -11.38 20.88
C LEU A 480 4.64 -10.44 22.03
N GLU A 481 5.54 -9.54 22.45
CA GLU A 481 5.23 -8.53 23.46
C GLU A 481 4.11 -7.59 23.01
N PHE A 482 4.21 -7.06 21.80
CA PHE A 482 3.22 -6.16 21.25
C PHE A 482 1.83 -6.82 21.16
N LEU A 483 1.76 -8.05 20.65
CA LEU A 483 0.50 -8.79 20.52
C LEU A 483 -0.07 -9.25 21.88
N SER A 484 0.81 -9.57 22.84
CA SER A 484 0.43 -9.87 24.22
C SER A 484 -0.16 -8.64 24.90
N LYS A 485 0.49 -7.48 24.76
CA LYS A 485 0.02 -6.21 25.32
C LYS A 485 -1.33 -5.76 24.74
N LEU A 486 -1.60 -6.11 23.48
CA LEU A 486 -2.90 -5.92 22.83
C LEU A 486 -3.96 -6.94 23.25
N ASN A 487 -3.61 -7.96 24.04
CA ASN A 487 -4.47 -9.09 24.43
C ASN A 487 -5.05 -9.86 23.23
N ILE A 488 -4.29 -9.97 22.14
CA ILE A 488 -4.68 -10.72 20.95
C ILE A 488 -3.80 -11.95 20.70
N LEU A 489 -2.68 -12.09 21.42
CA LEU A 489 -1.87 -13.31 21.36
C LEU A 489 -2.56 -14.45 22.11
N LYS A 490 -2.92 -15.52 21.39
CA LYS A 490 -3.48 -16.74 21.96
C LYS A 490 -2.37 -17.76 22.21
N LEU A 491 -2.01 -17.90 23.48
CA LEU A 491 -1.10 -18.95 23.93
C LEU A 491 -1.83 -20.29 24.07
N LYS A 492 -1.10 -21.40 23.94
CA LYS A 492 -1.58 -22.70 24.42
C LYS A 492 -1.81 -22.59 25.93
N GLY A 493 -2.91 -23.16 26.43
CA GLY A 493 -3.17 -23.18 27.86
C GLY A 493 -2.03 -23.88 28.60
N ASP A 494 -1.46 -23.22 29.60
CA ASP A 494 -0.42 -23.79 30.45
C ASP A 494 -1.07 -24.88 31.34
N GLU A 495 -0.90 -26.15 30.98
CA GLU A 495 -1.31 -27.28 31.83
C GLU A 495 -0.44 -27.42 33.10
N MET A 496 0.58 -26.57 33.30
CA MET A 496 1.55 -26.68 34.39
C MET A 496 1.75 -25.36 35.14
N ASN A 497 0.84 -25.08 36.07
CA ASN A 497 0.84 -23.88 36.93
C ASN A 497 1.67 -24.02 38.21
N MET A 498 2.87 -24.61 38.15
CA MET A 498 3.77 -24.63 39.31
C MET A 498 4.92 -23.65 39.07
N PRO A 499 4.82 -22.39 39.55
CA PRO A 499 5.89 -21.42 39.41
C PRO A 499 7.12 -21.91 40.17
N PHE A 500 8.24 -22.04 39.44
CA PHE A 500 9.53 -22.34 40.03
C PHE A 500 10.39 -21.08 40.02
N GLU A 501 10.77 -20.64 41.22
CA GLU A 501 11.60 -19.45 41.40
C GLU A 501 13.05 -19.74 41.03
N THR A 502 13.66 -18.83 40.28
CA THR A 502 15.07 -18.92 39.90
C THR A 502 15.80 -17.59 40.11
N PRO A 503 17.14 -17.61 40.30
CA PRO A 503 17.90 -16.37 40.35
C PRO A 503 17.84 -15.52 39.07
N PHE A 504 17.36 -16.10 37.96
CA PHE A 504 17.26 -15.45 36.66
C PHE A 504 15.85 -14.96 36.33
N ASP A 505 14.90 -15.09 37.26
CA ASP A 505 13.49 -14.75 37.02
C ASP A 505 13.25 -13.28 36.68
N GLU A 506 14.12 -12.37 37.11
CA GLU A 506 14.10 -10.96 36.69
C GLU A 506 14.18 -10.83 35.16
N ILE A 507 14.94 -11.69 34.47
CA ILE A 507 15.07 -11.68 33.01
C ILE A 507 14.07 -12.64 32.37
N LEU A 508 13.85 -13.82 32.96
CA LEU A 508 13.00 -14.85 32.36
C LEU A 508 11.53 -14.46 32.36
N ASN A 509 11.05 -13.77 33.41
CA ASN A 509 9.65 -13.33 33.49
C ASN A 509 9.37 -12.10 32.61
N GLU A 510 10.39 -11.46 32.04
CA GLU A 510 10.23 -10.37 31.08
C GLU A 510 9.75 -10.90 29.71
N PHE A 511 9.64 -12.21 29.49
CA PHE A 511 9.11 -12.74 28.24
C PHE A 511 7.61 -13.08 28.36
N PRO A 512 6.74 -12.53 27.48
CA PRO A 512 5.30 -12.74 27.55
C PRO A 512 4.89 -14.20 27.27
N VAL A 513 5.81 -15.00 26.71
CA VAL A 513 5.62 -16.44 26.43
C VAL A 513 6.55 -17.31 27.30
N ALA A 514 7.25 -16.73 28.28
CA ALA A 514 7.94 -17.55 29.29
C ALA A 514 6.88 -18.10 30.23
N SER A 515 6.39 -19.29 29.89
CA SER A 515 5.56 -20.11 30.75
C SER A 515 6.26 -20.31 32.10
N ALA A 516 5.47 -20.43 33.17
CA ALA A 516 5.95 -20.94 34.47
C ALA A 516 6.61 -22.33 34.35
N ASN A 517 6.50 -22.98 33.19
CA ASN A 517 7.10 -24.25 32.85
C ASN A 517 8.65 -24.25 33.04
N PRO A 518 9.17 -25.09 33.96
CA PRO A 518 10.60 -25.17 34.21
C PRO A 518 11.40 -25.67 32.99
N ALA A 519 10.80 -26.45 32.08
CA ALA A 519 11.46 -26.86 30.83
C ALA A 519 11.79 -25.63 29.96
N VAL A 520 10.84 -24.70 29.80
CA VAL A 520 11.02 -23.49 28.99
C VAL A 520 12.14 -22.63 29.57
N LYS A 521 12.10 -22.37 30.89
CA LYS A 521 13.17 -21.63 31.59
C LYS A 521 14.53 -22.31 31.41
N GLY A 522 14.60 -23.63 31.57
CA GLY A 522 15.82 -24.42 31.36
C GLY A 522 16.36 -24.31 29.93
N ILE A 523 15.50 -24.44 28.91
CA ILE A 523 15.89 -24.31 27.50
C ILE A 523 16.49 -22.92 27.22
N ILE A 524 15.90 -21.85 27.76
CA ILE A 524 16.41 -20.48 27.61
C ILE A 524 17.81 -20.36 28.23
N LEU A 525 18.04 -20.89 29.44
CA LEU A 525 19.36 -20.84 30.07
C LEU A 525 20.41 -21.67 29.31
N VAL A 526 20.03 -22.81 28.73
CA VAL A 526 20.92 -23.60 27.85
C VAL A 526 21.27 -22.81 26.58
N GLY A 527 20.31 -22.09 26.00
CA GLY A 527 20.55 -21.16 24.88
C GLY A 527 21.51 -20.04 25.24
N ALA A 528 21.35 -19.44 26.42
CA ALA A 528 22.22 -18.38 26.93
C ALA A 528 23.67 -18.85 27.08
N LEU A 529 23.89 -20.03 27.67
CA LEU A 529 25.23 -20.64 27.74
C LEU A 529 25.83 -20.92 26.38
N CYS A 530 25.01 -21.37 25.42
CA CYS A 530 25.47 -21.55 24.05
C CYS A 530 25.95 -20.24 23.45
N ASP A 531 25.19 -19.15 23.60
CA ASP A 531 25.59 -17.82 23.13
C ASP A 531 26.93 -17.37 23.76
N MET A 532 27.10 -17.54 25.07
CA MET A 532 28.37 -17.23 25.74
C MET A 532 29.55 -17.99 25.11
N LEU A 533 29.39 -19.29 24.84
CA LEU A 533 30.41 -20.10 24.16
C LEU A 533 30.67 -19.62 22.72
N LEU A 534 29.62 -19.31 21.95
CA LEU A 534 29.77 -18.84 20.56
C LEU A 534 30.46 -17.49 20.49
N ARG A 535 30.25 -16.59 21.46
CA ARG A 535 30.96 -15.30 21.56
C ARG A 535 32.44 -15.49 21.86
N ILE A 536 32.80 -16.37 22.80
CA ILE A 536 34.20 -16.73 23.08
C ILE A 536 34.89 -17.27 21.81
N GLN A 537 34.22 -18.19 21.11
CA GLN A 537 34.75 -18.73 19.87
C GLN A 537 34.87 -17.68 18.77
N SER A 538 33.91 -16.76 18.66
CA SER A 538 33.94 -15.64 17.69
C SER A 538 35.08 -14.68 17.98
N ALA A 539 35.35 -14.36 19.25
CA ALA A 539 36.46 -13.50 19.65
C ALA A 539 37.82 -14.11 19.27
N GLY A 540 37.99 -15.43 19.42
CA GLY A 540 39.18 -16.15 18.96
C GLY A 540 39.31 -16.26 17.43
N LEU A 541 38.28 -15.92 16.66
CA LEU A 541 38.23 -15.99 15.19
C LEU A 541 38.55 -14.65 14.50
N LYS A 542 39.06 -13.63 15.22
CA LYS A 542 39.44 -12.30 14.68
C LYS A 542 40.25 -12.33 13.36
N LYS A 543 40.96 -13.42 13.06
CA LYS A 543 41.75 -13.61 11.83
C LYS A 543 40.95 -14.12 10.60
N ALA A 544 39.65 -14.39 10.72
CA ALA A 544 38.77 -14.85 9.63
C ALA A 544 37.32 -14.33 9.81
N PRO A 545 37.07 -13.02 9.59
CA PRO A 545 35.75 -12.44 9.73
C PRO A 545 34.73 -13.12 8.81
N GLY A 546 33.55 -13.45 9.36
CA GLY A 546 32.46 -14.11 8.63
C GLY A 546 32.41 -15.64 8.74
N ARG A 547 33.31 -16.28 9.51
CA ARG A 547 33.25 -17.73 9.75
C ARG A 547 32.39 -18.05 10.98
N MET A 548 31.40 -18.92 10.81
CA MET A 548 30.56 -19.41 11.91
C MET A 548 31.43 -20.09 13.00
N PRO A 549 31.15 -19.86 14.29
CA PRO A 549 31.85 -20.56 15.37
C PRO A 549 31.74 -22.08 15.22
N PRO A 550 32.81 -22.84 15.47
CA PRO A 550 32.81 -24.29 15.28
C PRO A 550 31.69 -25.02 16.01
N PHE A 551 31.33 -24.54 17.21
CA PHE A 551 30.28 -25.16 18.01
C PHE A 551 28.89 -25.03 17.39
N ALA A 552 28.65 -24.02 16.56
CA ALA A 552 27.36 -23.79 15.93
C ALA A 552 26.89 -24.95 15.02
N LYS A 553 27.81 -25.81 14.57
CA LYS A 553 27.48 -27.07 13.87
C LYS A 553 26.63 -28.03 14.71
N ASN A 554 26.74 -27.95 16.04
CA ASN A 554 25.96 -28.79 16.96
C ASN A 554 24.50 -28.36 17.08
N LEU A 555 24.14 -27.15 16.59
CA LEU A 555 22.79 -26.61 16.68
C LEU A 555 21.81 -27.22 15.66
N LYS A 556 22.29 -28.09 14.76
CA LYS A 556 21.46 -28.75 13.72
C LYS A 556 20.62 -27.77 12.90
N GLY A 557 21.19 -26.60 12.59
CA GLY A 557 20.47 -25.53 11.89
C GLY A 557 19.26 -25.01 12.67
N LEU A 558 19.30 -25.05 14.01
CA LEU A 558 18.23 -24.68 14.93
C LEU A 558 16.96 -25.53 14.77
N ARG A 559 17.11 -26.81 14.41
CA ARG A 559 16.02 -27.81 14.43
C ARG A 559 16.20 -28.71 15.64
N LEU A 560 15.87 -28.17 16.81
CA LEU A 560 16.14 -28.78 18.10
C LEU A 560 14.90 -29.49 18.64
N LYS A 561 15.13 -30.61 19.32
CA LYS A 561 14.14 -31.35 20.11
C LYS A 561 14.61 -31.45 21.56
N GLN A 562 13.74 -31.92 22.45
CA GLN A 562 14.07 -32.13 23.86
C GLN A 562 15.40 -32.89 24.08
N ALA A 563 15.59 -34.02 23.39
CA ALA A 563 16.82 -34.81 23.49
C ALA A 563 18.09 -34.03 23.06
N ASP A 564 17.94 -33.08 22.11
CA ASP A 564 19.05 -32.26 21.67
C ASP A 564 19.47 -31.28 22.76
N ILE A 565 18.52 -30.61 23.42
CA ILE A 565 18.79 -29.69 24.54
C ILE A 565 19.51 -30.41 25.68
N ILE A 566 19.01 -31.57 26.09
CA ILE A 566 19.64 -32.40 27.13
C ILE A 566 21.08 -32.76 26.74
N SER A 567 21.33 -33.07 25.46
CA SER A 567 22.68 -33.39 24.98
C SER A 567 23.59 -32.16 24.81
N LEU A 568 23.01 -30.97 24.59
CA LEU A 568 23.76 -29.74 24.32
C LEU A 568 24.38 -29.17 25.59
N LEU A 569 23.67 -29.20 26.73
CA LEU A 569 24.18 -28.69 28.00
C LEU A 569 25.58 -29.25 28.36
N PRO A 570 25.81 -30.57 28.48
CA PRO A 570 27.13 -31.10 28.81
C PRO A 570 28.17 -30.85 27.72
N LYS A 571 27.77 -30.75 26.44
CA LYS A 571 28.69 -30.40 25.35
C LYS A 571 29.17 -28.96 25.45
N ILE A 572 28.28 -28.04 25.82
CA ILE A 572 28.61 -26.62 26.03
C ILE A 572 29.56 -26.50 27.22
N GLU A 573 29.25 -27.16 28.34
CA GLU A 573 30.10 -27.18 29.54
C GLU A 573 31.51 -27.70 29.23
N ASN A 574 31.61 -28.87 28.58
CA ASN A 574 32.90 -29.45 28.18
C ASN A 574 33.70 -28.48 27.30
N LYS A 575 33.04 -27.85 26.33
CA LYS A 575 33.74 -26.92 25.44
C LYS A 575 34.18 -25.65 26.19
N LEU A 576 33.37 -25.11 27.10
CA LEU A 576 33.78 -23.99 27.95
C LEU A 576 34.95 -24.34 28.86
N MET A 577 35.01 -25.57 29.40
CA MET A 577 36.15 -26.06 30.16
C MET A 577 37.42 -26.18 29.31
N GLU A 578 37.32 -26.64 28.06
CA GLU A 578 38.45 -26.68 27.12
C GLU A 578 39.04 -25.30 26.82
N TYR A 579 38.22 -24.24 26.82
CA TYR A 579 38.67 -22.84 26.69
C TYR A 579 39.08 -22.22 28.03
N SER A 580 39.08 -22.97 29.14
CA SER A 580 39.27 -22.44 30.49
C SER A 580 38.31 -21.31 30.86
N ALA A 581 37.15 -21.24 30.22
CA ALA A 581 36.19 -20.14 30.34
C ALA A 581 34.96 -20.50 31.20
N PHE A 582 34.95 -21.67 31.85
CA PHE A 582 33.84 -22.15 32.70
C PHE A 582 33.93 -21.63 34.15
N GLY A 583 33.93 -20.30 34.29
CA GLY A 583 33.97 -19.58 35.58
C GLY A 583 32.68 -19.66 36.41
N LYS A 584 32.63 -18.95 37.54
CA LYS A 584 31.53 -19.04 38.53
C LYS A 584 30.19 -18.65 37.92
N ALA A 585 30.13 -17.56 37.17
CA ALA A 585 28.91 -17.11 36.52
C ALA A 585 28.32 -18.17 35.56
N LYS A 586 29.15 -18.77 34.70
CA LYS A 586 28.70 -19.80 33.74
C LYS A 586 28.30 -21.11 34.44
N LYS A 587 28.97 -21.48 35.53
CA LYS A 587 28.59 -22.60 36.40
C LYS A 587 27.22 -22.39 37.05
N LEU A 588 26.92 -21.19 37.53
CA LEU A 588 25.60 -20.88 38.09
C LEU A 588 24.48 -21.06 37.06
N VAL A 589 24.68 -20.53 35.84
CA VAL A 589 23.70 -20.68 34.76
C VAL A 589 23.51 -22.15 34.38
N ALA A 590 24.60 -22.92 34.27
CA ALA A 590 24.57 -24.35 33.93
C ALA A 590 23.87 -25.19 35.01
N ALA A 591 24.20 -24.96 36.28
CA ALA A 591 23.56 -25.62 37.41
C ALA A 591 22.06 -25.34 37.45
N THR A 592 21.67 -24.07 37.29
CA THR A 592 20.25 -23.67 37.28
C THR A 592 19.50 -24.27 36.09
N ALA A 593 20.11 -24.28 34.90
CA ALA A 593 19.55 -24.93 33.73
C ALA A 593 19.33 -26.43 33.98
N SER A 594 20.33 -27.13 34.52
CA SER A 594 20.25 -28.56 34.84
C SER A 594 19.13 -28.85 35.84
N GLU A 595 19.03 -28.06 36.91
CA GLU A 595 17.98 -28.19 37.93
C GLU A 595 16.57 -28.02 37.34
N LEU A 596 16.37 -27.00 36.51
CA LEU A 596 15.11 -26.74 35.84
C LEU A 596 14.69 -27.88 34.90
N LEU A 597 15.64 -28.39 34.09
CA LEU A 597 15.38 -29.48 33.17
C LEU A 597 15.11 -30.81 33.89
N LEU A 598 15.69 -31.04 35.08
CA LEU A 598 15.41 -32.20 35.92
C LEU A 598 14.04 -32.12 36.61
N LYS A 599 13.58 -30.91 36.94
CA LYS A 599 12.27 -30.66 37.54
C LYS A 599 11.12 -30.68 36.54
N ALA A 600 11.43 -30.52 35.25
CA ALA A 600 10.47 -30.66 34.17
C ALA A 600 9.94 -32.11 34.07
N PRO A 601 8.71 -32.32 33.56
CA PRO A 601 8.19 -33.66 33.30
C PRO A 601 9.06 -34.38 32.26
N ALA A 602 8.99 -35.72 32.23
CA ALA A 602 9.77 -36.53 31.29
C ALA A 602 9.47 -36.20 29.82
N ASP A 603 8.22 -35.86 29.50
CA ASP A 603 7.81 -35.29 28.21
C ASP A 603 7.44 -33.83 28.44
N TRP A 604 8.20 -32.91 27.83
CA TRP A 604 7.95 -31.47 27.96
C TRP A 604 6.66 -31.03 27.28
N LYS A 605 6.05 -31.86 26.42
CA LYS A 605 4.90 -31.53 25.56
C LYS A 605 5.14 -30.29 24.69
N LEU A 606 6.40 -30.01 24.36
CA LEU A 606 6.82 -28.91 23.49
C LEU A 606 7.10 -29.43 22.08
N SER A 607 6.61 -28.71 21.08
CA SER A 607 6.97 -28.95 19.69
C SER A 607 8.45 -28.62 19.41
N SER A 608 8.98 -29.11 18.29
CA SER A 608 10.35 -28.81 17.88
C SER A 608 10.57 -27.31 17.63
N ASP A 609 9.56 -26.62 17.11
CA ASP A 609 9.61 -25.17 16.88
C ASP A 609 9.63 -24.42 18.22
N GLU A 610 8.83 -24.84 19.22
CA GLU A 610 8.84 -24.24 20.56
C GLU A 610 10.21 -24.38 21.21
N VAL A 611 10.78 -25.60 21.22
CA VAL A 611 12.12 -25.85 21.77
C VAL A 611 13.17 -24.99 21.07
N SER A 612 13.12 -24.92 19.74
CA SER A 612 14.08 -24.16 18.93
C SER A 612 13.96 -22.66 19.17
N PHE A 613 12.75 -22.15 19.31
CA PHE A 613 12.49 -20.73 19.54
C PHE A 613 12.90 -20.29 20.94
N TYR A 614 12.54 -21.04 21.99
CA TYR A 614 12.96 -20.71 23.35
C TYR A 614 14.48 -20.78 23.49
N PHE A 615 15.13 -21.74 22.84
CA PHE A 615 16.59 -21.81 22.81
C PHE A 615 17.19 -20.58 22.12
N ALA A 616 16.63 -20.14 21.00
CA ALA A 616 17.05 -18.94 20.30
C ALA A 616 16.86 -17.66 21.14
N CYS A 617 15.73 -17.53 21.85
CA CYS A 617 15.51 -16.44 22.80
C CYS A 617 16.59 -16.44 23.89
N GLY A 618 16.94 -17.61 24.41
CA GLY A 618 18.07 -17.81 25.31
C GLY A 618 19.38 -17.29 24.74
N MET A 619 19.68 -17.62 23.49
CA MET A 619 20.88 -17.11 22.82
C MET A 619 20.88 -15.58 22.73
N ASN A 620 19.74 -14.97 22.39
CA ASN A 620 19.62 -13.51 22.30
C ASN A 620 19.80 -12.81 23.65
N LEU A 621 19.38 -13.46 24.74
CA LEU A 621 19.51 -12.98 26.12
C LEU A 621 20.85 -13.33 26.78
N GLY A 622 21.74 -14.04 26.09
CA GLY A 622 22.96 -14.61 26.68
C GLY A 622 23.84 -13.59 27.38
N GLN A 623 23.97 -12.39 26.82
CA GLN A 623 24.70 -11.27 27.43
C GLN A 623 24.08 -10.85 28.78
N LYS A 624 22.77 -10.62 28.83
CA LYS A 624 22.08 -10.13 30.04
C LYS A 624 22.06 -11.18 31.14
N ILE A 625 21.86 -12.45 30.78
CA ILE A 625 21.94 -13.57 31.71
C ILE A 625 23.36 -13.70 32.28
N ARG A 626 24.40 -13.50 31.45
CA ARG A 626 25.79 -13.49 31.92
C ARG A 626 26.04 -12.36 32.92
N ASP A 627 25.57 -11.15 32.63
CA ASP A 627 25.80 -9.99 33.49
C ASP A 627 25.08 -10.13 34.83
N LEU A 628 23.85 -10.65 34.83
CA LEU A 628 23.14 -10.99 36.06
C LEU A 628 23.86 -12.10 36.84
N ALA A 629 24.30 -13.17 36.17
CA ALA A 629 25.06 -14.23 36.82
C ALA A 629 26.34 -13.71 37.48
N LYS A 630 27.12 -12.84 36.79
CA LYS A 630 28.34 -12.23 37.34
C LYS A 630 28.05 -11.43 38.61
N LYS A 631 26.98 -10.63 38.61
CA LYS A 631 26.53 -9.88 39.79
C LYS A 631 26.17 -10.82 40.94
N LEU A 632 25.42 -11.89 40.68
CA LEU A 632 24.97 -12.84 41.70
C LEU A 632 26.14 -13.63 42.33
N THR A 633 27.17 -13.94 41.56
CA THR A 633 28.32 -14.73 42.03
C THR A 633 29.51 -13.90 42.51
N ASN A 634 29.40 -12.56 42.50
CA ASN A 634 30.53 -11.64 42.72
C ASN A 634 31.76 -12.02 41.86
N ASP A 635 31.50 -12.35 40.59
CA ASP A 635 32.54 -12.82 39.67
C ASP A 635 33.20 -11.60 39.01
N THR A 636 34.25 -11.10 39.66
CA THR A 636 35.03 -9.91 39.28
C THR A 636 36.16 -10.21 38.30
N GLU A 637 36.11 -11.34 37.55
CA GLU A 637 37.07 -11.54 36.44
C GLU A 637 36.86 -10.44 35.37
N GLU A 638 37.62 -9.36 35.56
CA GLU A 638 38.18 -8.46 34.56
C GLU A 638 39.30 -9.20 33.80
N ALA A 639 39.47 -8.84 32.52
CA ALA A 639 40.42 -9.38 31.53
C ALA A 639 40.01 -10.70 30.82
N GLU A 640 39.02 -10.62 29.92
CA GLU A 640 39.24 -11.21 28.60
C GLU A 640 40.07 -10.18 27.84
N ASP A 641 41.40 -10.32 27.90
CA ASP A 641 42.35 -9.43 27.24
C ASP A 641 41.99 -9.25 25.75
N GLU A 642 41.94 -7.99 25.35
CA GLU A 642 42.07 -7.59 23.96
C GLU A 642 43.47 -7.96 23.46
N GLU A 643 43.63 -9.18 22.95
CA GLU A 643 44.57 -9.47 21.86
C GLU A 643 43.82 -9.84 20.58
#